data_AF-A0A920CLN5-F1
#
_entry.id   AF-A0A920CLN5-F1
#
_cell.length_a   1.000
_cell.length_b   1.000
_cell.length_c   1.000
_cell.angle_alpha   90.00
_cell.angle_beta   90.00
_cell.angle_gamma   90.00
#
_symmetry.space_group_name_H-M   'P 1'
#
loop_
_entity.id
_entity.type
_entity.pdbx_description
1 polymer ?
#
loop_
_entity_poly.entity_id
_entity_poly.type
_entity_poly.pdbx_seq_one_letter_code
_entity_poly.pdbx_strand_id
1 'polypeptide(L)'
;MKKIGITFLAVILALPMLLQAPLSASAATAISIYIDGARLSTDQAPVAVQGRVLLPLRAIFEGLGSTVDWNQSKQTVTATKGNTTVVLKMKSRTATINNQTVSLDVPAQAIGGRTMVPVRFVSEALGATVNWNSSSRSVTIFSGSGGTDTSSLKAAQYVTLRDVANTGDGRDLQVSFSRSTTESLVDHYRLLIVKASNASAFNLTAALKVGSANYTTVQPNNTDQAVTLSSSARDVDGALIQSNQAYVGYVLTVGKGTYGSALSTSSNSLTLDTGISVSAVTNVRINDVSDYADGRDAAVTFTRASNESNISEYRVFLVKTKDASSFSLSRANSLSNQYYTTVSKTSSSGSTLTGTFSASSRDTAGDLIKNNVAYTAFVLSVSNTSLASNKLSTASPSVTLAAGTVAAPVITLVQDITDYGDGRDLRVSFTKIADESKISGYRIFVVKANDYSNFTLARANAVSSSNYKEVSKTGYNQSEILSSNARDVDGATIRNGVNYRVFVMAVGSGAYTGSNALSYASNLITLMNNYSVGAVSNLYASDVNDYNDGRDLFVSFKRASDESNISHYRIMVVKAANANSFTLAKAINVSGSNYIQASVGRDFSDVLPSGARDVDGAKIQTGVSYRVFVLSVGRGSYTGEYTLSESSSTVVLTNNFSVGTVSGLTAADIGDYGDGRDLQVQFYRATEESNISQYRVYVVKASKTLTTAQAIDNRYYETVSKSGSTNPLTAAFGYSSRDTDGDTIQNNTAYRVYVLSLGSGSYAGSNALSNPALITLTDSSLVQAVTNVTAITDTSTGQASDIKVSFTKPANETNIDHYRILVVPAEQVNNFNLSSANNVMAGNYTPVAATGNNVSNQPVQSQDAFGATIEANKTYQVFVLSVGKSGYTSALSAPTAQFKISPAPVEPAETETNGGATSPDNV
;
A
#
# COMPACT_ATOMS: atom_id res chain seq x y z
N MET A 1 48.64 -35.94 -22.97
CA MET A 1 48.47 -37.17 -22.16
C MET A 1 46.98 -37.29 -21.88
N LYS A 2 46.19 -37.91 -22.78
CA LYS A 2 45.83 -39.34 -22.80
C LYS A 2 45.33 -39.87 -21.45
N LYS A 3 44.06 -40.33 -21.48
CA LYS A 3 43.34 -41.23 -20.56
C LYS A 3 42.45 -40.53 -19.51
N ILE A 4 41.14 -40.47 -19.78
CA ILE A 4 40.06 -41.21 -19.08
C ILE A 4 38.75 -40.71 -19.72
N GLY A 5 38.44 -41.24 -20.90
CA GLY A 5 37.06 -41.43 -21.36
C GLY A 5 36.74 -42.91 -21.19
N ILE A 6 35.47 -43.26 -21.03
CA ILE A 6 34.91 -44.60 -20.72
C ILE A 6 34.58 -44.82 -19.24
N THR A 7 33.70 -43.99 -18.66
CA THR A 7 32.81 -44.39 -17.52
C THR A 7 31.52 -43.55 -17.41
N PHE A 8 31.15 -42.76 -18.44
CA PHE A 8 29.90 -41.97 -18.43
C PHE A 8 28.90 -42.33 -19.54
N LEU A 9 29.20 -43.35 -20.37
CA LEU A 9 28.35 -43.79 -21.48
C LEU A 9 27.57 -45.09 -21.18
N ALA A 10 27.77 -45.71 -20.01
CA ALA A 10 27.15 -47.01 -19.67
C ALA A 10 25.90 -46.90 -18.76
N VAL A 11 25.61 -45.73 -18.18
CA VAL A 11 24.45 -45.54 -17.28
C VAL A 11 23.28 -44.81 -17.96
N ILE A 12 23.53 -44.15 -19.11
CA ILE A 12 22.48 -43.46 -19.90
C ILE A 12 21.86 -44.37 -20.98
N LEU A 13 22.43 -45.56 -21.22
CA LEU A 13 21.87 -46.55 -22.18
C LEU A 13 21.04 -47.67 -21.53
N ALA A 14 20.92 -47.70 -20.19
CA ALA A 14 20.25 -48.77 -19.44
C ALA A 14 18.95 -48.33 -18.74
N LEU A 15 18.39 -47.17 -19.10
CA LEU A 15 17.20 -46.60 -18.47
C LEU A 15 16.03 -46.29 -19.44
N PRO A 16 15.72 -47.19 -20.41
CA PRO A 16 14.34 -47.31 -20.87
C PRO A 16 13.80 -48.75 -20.82
N MET A 17 14.40 -49.68 -20.06
CA MET A 17 14.03 -51.10 -20.08
C MET A 17 13.13 -51.58 -18.92
N LEU A 18 12.50 -50.66 -18.17
CA LEU A 18 11.58 -50.97 -17.06
C LEU A 18 10.30 -50.13 -17.14
N LEU A 19 9.55 -50.27 -18.23
CA LEU A 19 8.12 -49.93 -18.35
C LEU A 19 7.57 -50.53 -19.65
N GLN A 20 7.66 -51.85 -19.79
CA GLN A 20 6.81 -52.56 -20.74
C GLN A 20 5.59 -53.06 -19.96
N ALA A 21 4.45 -52.39 -20.14
CA ALA A 21 3.17 -52.99 -19.78
C ALA A 21 3.06 -54.35 -20.48
N PRO A 22 2.54 -55.41 -19.83
CA PRO A 22 2.29 -56.64 -20.55
C PRO A 22 1.28 -56.32 -21.66
N LEU A 23 1.74 -56.36 -22.92
CA LEU A 23 0.85 -56.60 -24.03
C LEU A 23 0.18 -57.93 -23.71
N SER A 24 -1.05 -57.86 -23.22
CA SER A 24 -1.92 -59.02 -23.18
C SER A 24 -2.08 -59.45 -24.63
N ALA A 25 -1.29 -60.43 -25.04
CA ALA A 25 -1.57 -61.18 -26.25
C ALA A 25 -2.95 -61.78 -26.02
N SER A 26 -3.97 -61.17 -26.62
CA SER A 26 -5.30 -61.73 -26.67
C SER A 26 -5.15 -63.10 -27.32
N ALA A 27 -5.21 -64.16 -26.50
CA ALA A 27 -5.26 -65.51 -27.00
C ALA A 27 -6.47 -65.55 -27.95
N ALA A 28 -6.20 -65.74 -29.24
CA ALA A 28 -7.26 -65.82 -30.22
C ALA A 28 -8.27 -66.87 -29.74
N THR A 29 -9.50 -66.44 -29.47
CA THR A 29 -10.62 -67.32 -29.05
C THR A 29 -10.63 -68.60 -29.88
N ALA A 30 -10.54 -69.73 -29.19
CA ALA A 30 -10.43 -71.04 -29.81
C ALA A 30 -11.70 -71.35 -30.64
N ILE A 31 -11.49 -71.85 -31.86
CA ILE A 31 -12.60 -72.21 -32.74
C ILE A 31 -13.24 -73.51 -32.23
N SER A 32 -14.56 -73.50 -31.99
CA SER A 32 -15.31 -74.69 -31.54
C SER A 32 -16.04 -75.37 -32.69
N ILE A 33 -16.17 -76.70 -32.63
CA ILE A 33 -16.86 -77.51 -33.63
C ILE A 33 -18.12 -78.13 -32.99
N TYR A 34 -19.25 -78.08 -33.70
CA TYR A 34 -20.49 -78.74 -33.34
C TYR A 34 -20.96 -79.65 -34.48
N ILE A 35 -21.34 -80.89 -34.17
CA ILE A 35 -22.02 -81.82 -35.09
C ILE A 35 -23.41 -82.07 -34.51
N ASP A 36 -24.45 -81.74 -35.27
CA ASP A 36 -25.87 -81.87 -34.86
C ASP A 36 -26.18 -81.26 -33.50
N GLY A 37 -25.54 -80.12 -33.20
CA GLY A 37 -25.68 -79.40 -31.93
C GLY A 37 -24.79 -79.91 -30.79
N ALA A 38 -24.12 -81.06 -30.93
CA ALA A 38 -23.18 -81.58 -29.93
C ALA A 38 -21.75 -81.08 -30.18
N ARG A 39 -21.06 -80.61 -29.13
CA ARG A 39 -19.70 -80.10 -29.23
C ARG A 39 -18.70 -81.24 -29.43
N LEU A 40 -17.90 -81.18 -30.50
CA LEU A 40 -16.84 -82.14 -30.78
C LEU A 40 -15.52 -81.67 -30.13
N SER A 41 -14.98 -82.47 -29.21
CA SER A 41 -13.63 -82.26 -28.67
C SER A 41 -12.59 -82.87 -29.61
N THR A 42 -11.51 -82.14 -29.85
CA THR A 42 -10.42 -82.58 -30.74
C THR A 42 -9.09 -82.30 -30.06
N ASP A 43 -8.13 -83.20 -30.24
CA ASP A 43 -6.78 -83.09 -29.68
C ASP A 43 -5.92 -82.07 -30.44
N GLN A 44 -6.23 -81.84 -31.73
CA GLN A 44 -5.75 -80.71 -32.50
C GLN A 44 -6.92 -79.76 -32.81
N ALA A 45 -6.91 -78.57 -32.19
CA ALA A 45 -7.92 -77.55 -32.43
C ALA A 45 -7.91 -77.06 -33.90
N PRO A 46 -9.06 -76.60 -34.42
CA PRO A 46 -9.13 -75.93 -35.71
C PRO A 46 -8.21 -74.71 -35.80
N VAL A 47 -7.65 -74.47 -36.97
CA VAL A 47 -6.72 -73.37 -37.21
C VAL A 47 -7.14 -72.55 -38.41
N ALA A 48 -6.97 -71.22 -38.32
CA ALA A 48 -7.15 -70.33 -39.45
C ALA A 48 -5.82 -70.20 -40.21
N VAL A 49 -5.75 -70.67 -41.45
CA VAL A 49 -4.57 -70.56 -42.32
C VAL A 49 -4.98 -69.90 -43.63
N GLN A 50 -4.31 -68.81 -44.01
CA GLN A 50 -4.57 -68.07 -45.26
C GLN A 50 -6.06 -67.68 -45.47
N GLY A 51 -6.75 -67.27 -44.39
CA GLY A 51 -8.16 -66.88 -44.46
C GLY A 51 -9.15 -68.05 -44.64
N ARG A 52 -8.73 -69.29 -44.36
CA ARG A 52 -9.58 -70.48 -44.32
C ARG A 52 -9.46 -71.18 -42.98
N VAL A 53 -10.57 -71.69 -42.46
CA VAL A 53 -10.58 -72.54 -41.26
C VAL A 53 -10.30 -73.98 -41.67
N LEU A 54 -9.25 -74.57 -41.10
CA LEU A 54 -8.86 -75.95 -41.30
C LEU A 54 -9.27 -76.78 -40.08
N LEU A 55 -9.85 -77.95 -40.34
CA LEU A 55 -10.38 -78.86 -39.33
C LEU A 55 -9.60 -80.19 -39.33
N PRO A 56 -9.47 -80.86 -38.17
CA PRO A 56 -8.86 -82.18 -38.09
C PRO A 56 -9.72 -83.22 -38.82
N LEU A 57 -9.26 -83.69 -39.98
CA LEU A 57 -10.05 -84.52 -40.90
C LEU A 57 -10.61 -85.76 -40.19
N ARG A 58 -9.75 -86.49 -39.48
CA ARG A 58 -10.11 -87.76 -38.83
C ARG A 58 -11.27 -87.58 -37.84
N ALA A 59 -11.15 -86.62 -36.93
CA ALA A 59 -12.16 -86.40 -35.87
C ALA A 59 -13.53 -86.02 -36.45
N ILE A 60 -13.56 -85.23 -37.52
CA ILE A 60 -14.80 -84.84 -38.18
C ILE A 60 -15.43 -86.02 -38.93
N PHE A 61 -14.64 -86.76 -39.70
CA PHE A 61 -15.14 -87.86 -40.52
C PHE A 61 -15.60 -89.03 -39.66
N GLU A 62 -14.86 -89.37 -38.59
CA GLU A 62 -15.28 -90.36 -37.57
C GLU A 62 -16.49 -89.87 -36.78
N GLY A 63 -16.55 -88.59 -36.39
CA GLY A 63 -17.70 -87.97 -35.73
C GLY A 63 -18.97 -87.96 -36.58
N LEU A 64 -18.82 -88.05 -37.90
CA LEU A 64 -19.91 -88.22 -38.86
C LEU A 64 -20.11 -89.70 -39.26
N GLY A 65 -19.48 -90.66 -38.59
CA GLY A 65 -19.69 -92.10 -38.79
C GLY A 65 -18.87 -92.74 -39.93
N SER A 66 -17.70 -92.18 -40.27
CA SER A 66 -16.79 -92.73 -41.29
C SER A 66 -15.61 -93.46 -40.64
N THR A 67 -15.03 -94.45 -41.33
CA THR A 67 -13.76 -95.09 -40.93
C THR A 67 -12.59 -94.42 -41.66
N VAL A 68 -11.53 -94.04 -40.94
CA VAL A 68 -10.38 -93.29 -41.51
C VAL A 68 -9.07 -94.06 -41.35
N ASP A 69 -8.47 -94.46 -42.47
CA ASP A 69 -7.18 -95.14 -42.56
C ASP A 69 -6.07 -94.18 -43.03
N TRP A 70 -4.85 -94.40 -42.53
CA TRP A 70 -3.67 -93.62 -42.89
C TRP A 70 -2.55 -94.53 -43.39
N ASN A 71 -2.16 -94.34 -44.65
CA ASN A 71 -1.02 -95.04 -45.24
C ASN A 71 0.26 -94.19 -45.15
N GLN A 72 1.13 -94.53 -44.20
CA GLN A 72 2.38 -93.81 -43.95
C GLN A 72 3.32 -93.81 -45.17
N SER A 73 3.45 -94.94 -45.89
CA SER A 73 4.36 -95.07 -47.03
C SER A 73 3.94 -94.21 -48.23
N LYS A 74 2.62 -94.03 -48.41
CA LYS A 74 2.03 -93.24 -49.51
C LYS A 74 1.64 -91.83 -49.11
N GLN A 75 1.78 -91.47 -47.83
CA GLN A 75 1.32 -90.22 -47.23
C GLN A 75 -0.14 -89.89 -47.62
N THR A 76 -1.02 -90.89 -47.55
CA THR A 76 -2.40 -90.83 -48.05
C THR A 76 -3.40 -91.23 -46.95
N VAL A 77 -4.45 -90.42 -46.78
CA VAL A 77 -5.63 -90.70 -45.96
C VAL A 77 -6.73 -91.31 -46.84
N THR A 78 -7.36 -92.37 -46.37
CA THR A 78 -8.55 -92.95 -47.00
C THR A 78 -9.69 -93.00 -45.97
N ALA A 79 -10.80 -92.32 -46.24
CA ALA A 79 -11.99 -92.33 -45.39
C ALA A 79 -13.17 -93.00 -46.10
N THR A 80 -13.92 -93.85 -45.41
CA THR A 80 -15.06 -94.60 -45.97
C THR A 80 -16.30 -94.46 -45.10
N LYS A 81 -17.46 -94.17 -45.72
CA LYS A 81 -18.77 -94.11 -45.07
C LYS A 81 -19.84 -94.60 -46.04
N GLY A 82 -20.45 -95.76 -45.76
CA GLY A 82 -21.38 -96.39 -46.70
C GLY A 82 -20.72 -96.61 -48.06
N ASN A 83 -21.33 -96.09 -49.13
CA ASN A 83 -20.80 -96.15 -50.49
C ASN A 83 -19.83 -95.00 -50.84
N THR A 84 -19.53 -94.10 -49.90
CA THR A 84 -18.66 -92.95 -50.12
C THR A 84 -17.22 -93.25 -49.70
N THR A 85 -16.27 -93.18 -50.64
CA THR A 85 -14.83 -93.32 -50.40
C THR A 85 -14.11 -92.02 -50.74
N VAL A 86 -13.37 -91.49 -49.77
CA VAL A 86 -12.59 -90.26 -49.90
C VAL A 86 -11.10 -90.58 -49.81
N VAL A 87 -10.31 -90.21 -50.81
CA VAL A 87 -8.84 -90.43 -50.82
C VAL A 87 -8.13 -89.10 -50.94
N LEU A 88 -7.23 -88.82 -50.00
CA LEU A 88 -6.54 -87.53 -49.88
C LEU A 88 -5.05 -87.74 -49.62
N LYS A 89 -4.19 -87.13 -50.43
CA LYS A 89 -2.73 -87.17 -50.26
C LYS A 89 -2.23 -85.90 -49.56
N MET A 90 -1.30 -86.04 -48.61
CA MET A 90 -0.72 -84.90 -47.90
C MET A 90 -0.06 -83.91 -48.86
N LYS A 91 -0.15 -82.62 -48.53
CA LYS A 91 0.36 -81.48 -49.32
C LYS A 91 -0.24 -81.38 -50.73
N SER A 92 -1.21 -82.21 -51.08
CA SER A 92 -1.97 -82.09 -52.33
C SER A 92 -3.06 -81.03 -52.19
N ARG A 93 -3.34 -80.31 -53.28
CA ARG A 93 -4.53 -79.47 -53.45
C ARG A 93 -5.72 -80.23 -54.03
N THR A 94 -5.58 -81.53 -54.28
CA THR A 94 -6.64 -82.37 -54.83
C THR A 94 -6.87 -83.60 -53.96
N ALA A 95 -8.12 -84.05 -53.92
CA ALA A 95 -8.58 -85.30 -53.32
C ALA A 95 -9.58 -85.98 -54.26
N THR A 96 -9.94 -87.24 -54.01
CA THR A 96 -11.03 -87.90 -54.73
C THR A 96 -12.16 -88.29 -53.80
N ILE A 97 -13.41 -88.16 -54.27
CA ILE A 97 -14.63 -88.66 -53.63
C ILE A 97 -15.27 -89.61 -54.64
N ASN A 98 -15.40 -90.90 -54.32
CA ASN A 98 -15.94 -91.93 -55.24
C ASN A 98 -15.23 -91.91 -56.61
N ASN A 99 -13.90 -91.83 -56.60
CA ASN A 99 -13.02 -91.70 -57.77
C ASN A 99 -13.19 -90.41 -58.61
N GLN A 100 -14.03 -89.45 -58.20
CA GLN A 100 -14.12 -88.13 -58.82
C GLN A 100 -13.17 -87.15 -58.13
N THR A 101 -12.37 -86.41 -58.90
CA THR A 101 -11.40 -85.45 -58.36
C THR A 101 -12.08 -84.16 -57.90
N VAL A 102 -11.75 -83.72 -56.69
CA VAL A 102 -12.17 -82.43 -56.10
C VAL A 102 -10.95 -81.61 -55.69
N SER A 103 -11.08 -80.28 -55.78
CA SER A 103 -10.03 -79.33 -55.44
C SER A 103 -10.21 -78.78 -54.02
N LEU A 104 -9.12 -78.55 -53.30
CA LEU A 104 -9.10 -77.93 -51.98
C LEU A 104 -8.61 -76.49 -52.07
N ASP A 105 -9.31 -75.56 -51.39
CA ASP A 105 -8.94 -74.14 -51.28
C ASP A 105 -7.51 -73.93 -50.73
N VAL A 106 -7.11 -74.78 -49.80
CA VAL A 106 -5.78 -74.82 -49.18
C VAL A 106 -5.34 -76.29 -49.15
N PRO A 107 -4.08 -76.62 -49.51
CA PRO A 107 -3.62 -78.01 -49.50
C PRO A 107 -3.77 -78.62 -48.12
N ALA A 108 -4.00 -79.93 -48.08
CA ALA A 108 -4.05 -80.65 -46.82
C ALA A 108 -2.69 -80.60 -46.12
N GLN A 109 -2.68 -80.22 -44.84
CA GLN A 109 -1.46 -79.94 -44.09
C GLN A 109 -1.38 -80.78 -42.81
N ALA A 110 -0.16 -81.13 -42.42
CA ALA A 110 0.11 -81.73 -41.12
C ALA A 110 0.35 -80.59 -40.12
N ILE A 111 -0.52 -80.45 -39.13
CA ILE A 111 -0.38 -79.45 -38.05
C ILE A 111 -0.59 -80.20 -36.74
N GLY A 112 0.38 -80.09 -35.82
CA GLY A 112 0.34 -80.83 -34.55
C GLY A 112 0.27 -82.36 -34.71
N GLY A 113 0.81 -82.91 -35.80
CA GLY A 113 0.74 -84.34 -36.11
C GLY A 113 -0.61 -84.82 -36.65
N ARG A 114 -1.58 -83.92 -36.90
CA ARG A 114 -2.89 -84.24 -37.48
C ARG A 114 -3.04 -83.69 -38.89
N THR A 115 -3.77 -84.41 -39.74
CA THR A 115 -4.13 -83.96 -41.09
C THR A 115 -5.28 -82.96 -41.00
N MET A 116 -5.03 -81.73 -41.45
CA MET A 116 -5.96 -80.62 -41.42
C MET A 116 -6.46 -80.29 -42.83
N VAL A 117 -7.79 -80.15 -42.99
CA VAL A 117 -8.45 -79.85 -44.27
C VAL A 117 -9.41 -78.67 -44.19
N PRO A 118 -9.63 -77.92 -45.27
CA PRO A 118 -10.57 -76.78 -45.26
C PRO A 118 -12.00 -77.21 -44.92
N VAL A 119 -12.71 -76.37 -44.17
CA VAL A 119 -14.12 -76.60 -43.78
C VAL A 119 -15.06 -76.89 -44.95
N ARG A 120 -14.83 -76.27 -46.13
CA ARG A 120 -15.65 -76.50 -47.33
C ARG A 120 -15.52 -77.94 -47.85
N PHE A 121 -14.32 -78.50 -47.83
CA PHE A 121 -14.08 -79.88 -48.27
C PHE A 121 -14.88 -80.89 -47.44
N VAL A 122 -15.08 -80.62 -46.15
CA VAL A 122 -15.90 -81.47 -45.27
C VAL A 122 -17.37 -81.51 -45.73
N SER A 123 -17.91 -80.36 -46.15
CA SER A 123 -19.29 -80.26 -46.65
C SER A 123 -19.48 -81.07 -47.95
N GLU A 124 -18.53 -80.94 -48.87
CA GLU A 124 -18.55 -81.63 -50.18
C GLU A 124 -18.28 -83.14 -50.05
N ALA A 125 -17.38 -83.57 -49.15
CA ALA A 125 -16.97 -84.95 -49.01
C ALA A 125 -18.05 -85.89 -48.45
N LEU A 126 -18.97 -85.37 -47.62
CA LEU A 126 -19.94 -86.18 -46.87
C LEU A 126 -21.39 -85.73 -47.04
N GLY A 127 -21.67 -84.74 -47.91
CA GLY A 127 -23.02 -84.24 -48.17
C GLY A 127 -23.68 -83.53 -46.97
N ALA A 128 -22.87 -83.00 -46.04
CA ALA A 128 -23.34 -82.31 -44.84
C ALA A 128 -23.42 -80.79 -45.04
N THR A 129 -24.39 -80.13 -44.39
CA THR A 129 -24.46 -78.67 -44.38
C THR A 129 -23.53 -78.13 -43.30
N VAL A 130 -22.57 -77.29 -43.68
CA VAL A 130 -21.59 -76.71 -42.75
C VAL A 130 -21.73 -75.19 -42.71
N ASN A 131 -21.90 -74.62 -41.51
CA ASN A 131 -22.00 -73.18 -41.28
C ASN A 131 -20.84 -72.69 -40.42
N TRP A 132 -20.22 -71.58 -40.83
CA TRP A 132 -19.22 -70.86 -40.05
C TRP A 132 -19.82 -69.59 -39.45
N ASN A 133 -19.81 -69.49 -38.12
CA ASN A 133 -20.21 -68.29 -37.41
C ASN A 133 -18.96 -67.51 -36.96
N SER A 134 -18.77 -66.31 -37.53
CA SER A 134 -17.62 -65.45 -37.26
C SER A 134 -17.66 -64.79 -35.87
N SER A 135 -18.84 -64.52 -35.31
CA SER A 135 -18.99 -63.86 -34.01
C SER A 135 -18.77 -64.83 -32.85
N SER A 136 -19.30 -66.05 -32.94
CA SER A 136 -19.08 -67.10 -31.94
C SER A 136 -17.83 -67.96 -32.19
N ARG A 137 -17.13 -67.72 -33.31
CA ARG A 137 -15.99 -68.52 -33.80
C ARG A 137 -16.28 -70.03 -33.74
N SER A 138 -17.42 -70.44 -34.29
CA SER A 138 -17.85 -71.84 -34.27
C SER A 138 -18.19 -72.36 -35.67
N VAL A 139 -17.81 -73.62 -35.91
CA VAL A 139 -18.25 -74.39 -37.08
C VAL A 139 -19.38 -75.32 -36.64
N THR A 140 -20.54 -75.25 -37.29
CA THR A 140 -21.68 -76.15 -37.05
C THR A 140 -21.93 -77.01 -38.27
N ILE A 141 -22.03 -78.32 -38.07
CA ILE A 141 -22.24 -79.34 -39.10
C ILE A 141 -23.59 -80.01 -38.83
N PHE A 142 -24.46 -80.08 -39.83
CA PHE A 142 -25.77 -80.74 -39.75
C PHE A 142 -25.81 -81.98 -40.65
N SER A 143 -26.17 -83.14 -40.06
CA SER A 143 -26.29 -84.43 -40.72
C SER A 143 -27.74 -84.71 -41.19
N GLY A 144 -28.31 -83.87 -42.05
CA GLY A 144 -29.62 -84.18 -42.64
C GLY A 144 -30.23 -83.08 -43.51
N SER A 145 -30.77 -83.48 -44.66
CA SER A 145 -31.63 -82.68 -45.54
C SER A 145 -33.05 -82.56 -44.97
N GLY A 146 -33.51 -81.35 -44.64
CA GLY A 146 -34.84 -81.10 -44.07
C GLY A 146 -35.98 -81.34 -45.06
N GLY A 147 -36.97 -82.16 -44.67
CA GLY A 147 -38.22 -82.40 -45.42
C GLY A 147 -39.32 -81.37 -45.12
N THR A 148 -40.16 -81.10 -46.13
CA THR A 148 -41.32 -80.20 -46.12
C THR A 148 -42.54 -80.82 -45.42
N ASP A 149 -43.04 -80.15 -44.38
CA ASP A 149 -44.29 -80.49 -43.69
C ASP A 149 -45.27 -79.28 -43.78
N THR A 150 -46.34 -79.41 -44.56
CA THR A 150 -47.26 -78.31 -44.97
C THR A 150 -48.55 -78.20 -44.14
N SER A 151 -48.63 -78.92 -43.02
CA SER A 151 -49.85 -79.09 -42.22
C SER A 151 -50.00 -78.12 -41.03
N SER A 152 -49.00 -77.27 -40.75
CA SER A 152 -49.05 -76.29 -39.65
C SER A 152 -48.45 -74.94 -40.05
N LEU A 153 -49.10 -73.84 -39.64
CA LEU A 153 -48.62 -72.49 -39.91
C LEU A 153 -47.25 -72.25 -39.23
N LYS A 154 -46.24 -71.90 -40.02
CA LYS A 154 -44.90 -71.54 -39.52
C LYS A 154 -44.74 -70.03 -39.42
N ALA A 155 -43.99 -69.57 -38.42
CA ALA A 155 -43.62 -68.16 -38.27
C ALA A 155 -42.68 -67.72 -39.40
N ALA A 156 -42.72 -66.42 -39.73
CA ALA A 156 -41.67 -65.76 -40.49
C ALA A 156 -40.30 -65.90 -39.79
N GLN A 157 -39.22 -65.99 -40.57
CA GLN A 157 -37.86 -66.16 -40.07
C GLN A 157 -36.96 -64.99 -40.45
N TYR A 158 -35.80 -64.89 -39.81
CA TYR A 158 -34.75 -63.89 -40.12
C TYR A 158 -35.23 -62.43 -40.06
N VAL A 159 -36.04 -62.09 -39.05
CA VAL A 159 -36.48 -60.71 -38.84
C VAL A 159 -35.28 -59.82 -38.51
N THR A 160 -35.10 -58.76 -39.29
CA THR A 160 -34.05 -57.77 -39.10
C THR A 160 -34.62 -56.36 -39.20
N LEU A 161 -34.02 -55.45 -38.43
CA LEU A 161 -34.28 -54.02 -38.53
C LEU A 161 -33.07 -53.35 -39.16
N ARG A 162 -33.32 -52.38 -40.04
CA ARG A 162 -32.28 -51.52 -40.62
C ARG A 162 -32.72 -50.07 -40.55
N ASP A 163 -31.75 -49.21 -40.27
CA ASP A 163 -31.90 -47.78 -40.38
C ASP A 163 -31.56 -47.37 -41.82
N VAL A 164 -32.53 -46.80 -42.55
CA VAL A 164 -32.44 -46.52 -43.99
C VAL A 164 -32.54 -45.03 -44.33
N ALA A 165 -32.84 -44.16 -43.36
CA ALA A 165 -32.95 -42.72 -43.53
C ALA A 165 -32.67 -42.01 -42.19
N ASN A 166 -32.57 -40.67 -42.19
CA ASN A 166 -32.12 -39.89 -41.04
C ASN A 166 -33.19 -38.88 -40.57
N THR A 167 -34.44 -39.31 -40.47
CA THR A 167 -35.60 -38.41 -40.27
C THR A 167 -36.17 -38.44 -38.84
N GLY A 168 -35.67 -39.35 -38.02
CA GLY A 168 -35.96 -39.53 -36.59
C GLY A 168 -37.29 -40.19 -36.27
N ASP A 169 -37.98 -40.74 -37.25
CA ASP A 169 -39.30 -41.35 -37.12
C ASP A 169 -39.39 -42.71 -37.85
N GLY A 170 -40.59 -43.30 -37.93
CA GLY A 170 -40.79 -44.60 -38.56
C GLY A 170 -40.30 -44.72 -40.02
N ARG A 171 -40.13 -43.62 -40.75
CA ARG A 171 -39.62 -43.66 -42.15
C ARG A 171 -38.16 -44.08 -42.25
N ASP A 172 -37.45 -44.09 -41.14
CA ASP A 172 -36.07 -44.57 -41.07
C ASP A 172 -36.00 -46.07 -40.83
N LEU A 173 -37.08 -46.67 -40.33
CA LEU A 173 -37.07 -48.06 -39.90
C LEU A 173 -37.55 -48.98 -41.01
N GLN A 174 -36.65 -49.79 -41.55
CA GLN A 174 -36.99 -50.91 -42.45
C GLN A 174 -37.01 -52.23 -41.69
N VAL A 175 -38.10 -52.98 -41.82
CA VAL A 175 -38.24 -54.34 -41.30
C VAL A 175 -38.12 -55.33 -42.44
N SER A 176 -37.14 -56.23 -42.38
CA SER A 176 -36.97 -57.31 -43.35
C SER A 176 -37.13 -58.68 -42.72
N PHE A 177 -37.78 -59.61 -43.41
CA PHE A 177 -37.97 -60.98 -42.94
C PHE A 177 -38.14 -61.96 -44.10
N SER A 178 -37.75 -63.20 -43.90
CA SER A 178 -38.06 -64.29 -44.82
C SER A 178 -39.49 -64.76 -44.63
N ARG A 179 -40.19 -64.96 -45.75
CA ARG A 179 -41.57 -65.44 -45.78
C ARG A 179 -41.73 -66.75 -45.03
N SER A 180 -42.93 -67.03 -44.53
CA SER A 180 -43.24 -68.33 -43.93
C SER A 180 -43.04 -69.45 -44.96
N THR A 181 -42.46 -70.58 -44.56
CA THR A 181 -42.36 -71.77 -45.42
C THR A 181 -43.73 -72.37 -45.75
N THR A 182 -44.77 -72.00 -44.99
CA THR A 182 -46.18 -72.35 -45.23
C THR A 182 -47.01 -71.12 -45.60
N GLU A 183 -46.47 -70.21 -46.42
CA GLU A 183 -47.12 -68.93 -46.76
C GLU A 183 -48.50 -69.07 -47.42
N SER A 184 -48.79 -70.21 -48.06
CA SER A 184 -50.14 -70.50 -48.58
C SER A 184 -51.24 -70.42 -47.52
N LEU A 185 -50.89 -70.73 -46.26
CA LEU A 185 -51.78 -70.71 -45.10
C LEU A 185 -51.87 -69.32 -44.44
N VAL A 186 -51.04 -68.35 -44.84
CA VAL A 186 -50.96 -67.01 -44.26
C VAL A 186 -52.03 -66.12 -44.86
N ASP A 187 -52.79 -65.44 -44.01
CA ASP A 187 -53.71 -64.36 -44.37
C ASP A 187 -52.94 -63.06 -44.56
N HIS A 188 -52.21 -62.62 -43.51
CA HIS A 188 -51.31 -61.47 -43.54
C HIS A 188 -50.22 -61.58 -42.47
N TYR A 189 -49.20 -60.74 -42.58
CA TYR A 189 -48.20 -60.51 -41.54
C TYR A 189 -48.48 -59.20 -40.80
N ARG A 190 -48.13 -59.13 -39.51
CA ARG A 190 -48.11 -57.88 -38.73
C ARG A 190 -46.70 -57.60 -38.25
N LEU A 191 -46.18 -56.45 -38.63
CA LEU A 191 -44.90 -55.91 -38.16
C LEU A 191 -45.12 -55.23 -36.82
N LEU A 192 -44.48 -55.75 -35.77
CA LEU A 192 -44.64 -55.32 -34.39
C LEU A 192 -43.31 -54.74 -33.89
N ILE A 193 -43.29 -53.44 -33.62
CA ILE A 193 -42.10 -52.75 -33.11
C ILE A 193 -42.22 -52.61 -31.59
N VAL A 194 -41.26 -53.16 -30.86
CA VAL A 194 -41.29 -53.21 -29.40
C VAL A 194 -40.07 -52.49 -28.86
N LYS A 195 -40.21 -51.66 -27.83
CA LYS A 195 -39.05 -51.07 -27.14
C LYS A 195 -38.14 -52.20 -26.65
N ALA A 196 -36.83 -52.09 -26.87
CA ALA A 196 -35.87 -53.14 -26.52
C ALA A 196 -35.91 -53.52 -25.02
N SER A 197 -36.24 -52.56 -24.15
CA SER A 197 -36.44 -52.80 -22.71
C SER A 197 -37.60 -53.76 -22.39
N ASN A 198 -38.59 -53.85 -23.27
CA ASN A 198 -39.79 -54.66 -23.10
C ASN A 198 -39.72 -55.97 -23.92
N ALA A 199 -38.64 -56.18 -24.67
CA ALA A 199 -38.50 -57.28 -25.61
C ALA A 199 -38.62 -58.67 -24.95
N SER A 200 -38.05 -58.84 -23.75
CA SER A 200 -38.03 -60.10 -23.02
C SER A 200 -39.41 -60.54 -22.50
N ALA A 201 -40.34 -59.60 -22.34
CA ALA A 201 -41.71 -59.86 -21.90
C ALA A 201 -42.70 -60.02 -23.07
N PHE A 202 -42.28 -59.72 -24.31
CA PHE A 202 -43.15 -59.76 -25.48
C PHE A 202 -43.24 -61.18 -26.06
N ASN A 203 -44.45 -61.73 -26.15
CA ASN A 203 -44.72 -63.09 -26.60
C ASN A 203 -45.99 -63.13 -27.50
N LEU A 204 -46.35 -64.32 -27.99
CA LEU A 204 -47.51 -64.50 -28.89
C LEU A 204 -48.82 -63.95 -28.28
N THR A 205 -49.05 -64.15 -26.98
CA THR A 205 -50.26 -63.64 -26.30
C THR A 205 -50.29 -62.11 -26.26
N ALA A 206 -49.15 -61.46 -26.04
CA ALA A 206 -49.03 -60.00 -26.09
C ALA A 206 -49.23 -59.50 -27.53
N ALA A 207 -48.61 -60.15 -28.51
CA ALA A 207 -48.70 -59.80 -29.92
C ALA A 207 -50.14 -59.83 -30.47
N LEU A 208 -50.96 -60.79 -30.03
CA LEU A 208 -52.36 -60.90 -30.43
C LEU A 208 -53.27 -59.79 -29.87
N LYS A 209 -52.86 -59.13 -28.78
CA LYS A 209 -53.63 -58.06 -28.12
C LYS A 209 -53.30 -56.66 -28.66
N VAL A 210 -52.25 -56.53 -29.48
CA VAL A 210 -51.84 -55.23 -30.02
C VAL A 210 -52.93 -54.70 -30.96
N GLY A 211 -53.40 -53.48 -30.72
CA GLY A 211 -54.42 -52.83 -31.52
C GLY A 211 -53.93 -52.50 -32.94
N SER A 212 -54.86 -52.42 -33.91
CA SER A 212 -54.55 -52.23 -35.33
C SER A 212 -53.85 -50.92 -35.69
N ALA A 213 -53.87 -49.92 -34.79
CA ALA A 213 -53.12 -48.67 -34.96
C ALA A 213 -51.63 -48.79 -34.62
N ASN A 214 -51.21 -49.90 -33.99
CA ASN A 214 -49.88 -50.08 -33.38
C ASN A 214 -49.06 -51.20 -34.07
N TYR A 215 -49.42 -51.57 -35.30
CA TYR A 215 -48.66 -52.47 -36.14
C TYR A 215 -48.85 -52.14 -37.63
N THR A 216 -47.94 -52.60 -38.47
CA THR A 216 -48.07 -52.47 -39.93
C THR A 216 -48.42 -53.82 -40.55
N THR A 217 -49.50 -53.86 -41.33
CA THR A 217 -49.93 -55.08 -42.04
C THR A 217 -49.19 -55.24 -43.35
N VAL A 218 -48.72 -56.45 -43.64
CA VAL A 218 -48.06 -56.82 -44.91
C VAL A 218 -48.78 -58.03 -45.51
N GLN A 219 -49.18 -57.93 -46.77
CA GLN A 219 -49.87 -59.02 -47.48
C GLN A 219 -48.85 -60.03 -48.04
N PRO A 220 -49.14 -61.35 -47.99
CA PRO A 220 -48.25 -62.37 -48.53
C PRO A 220 -48.20 -62.28 -50.06
N ASN A 221 -47.01 -62.44 -50.64
CA ASN A 221 -46.80 -62.34 -52.09
C ASN A 221 -45.78 -63.36 -52.64
N ASN A 222 -45.47 -64.43 -51.89
CA ASN A 222 -44.50 -65.48 -52.25
C ASN A 222 -43.04 -65.00 -52.34
N THR A 223 -42.70 -63.85 -51.77
CA THR A 223 -41.32 -63.32 -51.70
C THR A 223 -40.95 -62.89 -50.28
N ASP A 224 -39.65 -62.82 -50.00
CA ASP A 224 -39.15 -62.23 -48.76
C ASP A 224 -39.47 -60.73 -48.71
N GLN A 225 -39.79 -60.22 -47.53
CA GLN A 225 -40.31 -58.86 -47.37
C GLN A 225 -39.24 -57.90 -46.85
N ALA A 226 -39.27 -56.66 -47.33
CA ALA A 226 -38.55 -55.52 -46.76
C ALA A 226 -39.46 -54.30 -46.79
N VAL A 227 -39.89 -53.83 -45.63
CA VAL A 227 -40.91 -52.78 -45.49
C VAL A 227 -40.37 -51.63 -44.65
N THR A 228 -40.28 -50.45 -45.25
CA THR A 228 -40.00 -49.20 -44.53
C THR A 228 -41.30 -48.66 -43.94
N LEU A 229 -41.31 -48.31 -42.66
CA LEU A 229 -42.53 -47.85 -41.98
C LEU A 229 -42.88 -46.39 -42.35
N SER A 230 -44.06 -45.94 -41.94
CA SER A 230 -44.49 -44.54 -42.13
C SER A 230 -44.04 -43.64 -40.98
N SER A 231 -44.10 -42.33 -41.17
CA SER A 231 -43.87 -41.34 -40.08
C SER A 231 -44.90 -41.45 -38.95
N SER A 232 -46.07 -42.03 -39.23
CA SER A 232 -47.13 -42.28 -38.26
C SER A 232 -47.03 -43.64 -37.56
N ALA A 233 -46.01 -44.44 -37.88
CA ALA A 233 -45.83 -45.76 -37.30
C ALA A 233 -45.60 -45.68 -35.79
N ARG A 234 -46.23 -46.62 -35.07
CA ARG A 234 -46.21 -46.69 -33.60
C ARG A 234 -45.59 -48.00 -33.14
N ASP A 235 -44.99 -47.96 -31.97
CA ASP A 235 -44.64 -49.17 -31.24
C ASP A 235 -45.89 -49.85 -30.66
N VAL A 236 -45.72 -51.07 -30.15
CA VAL A 236 -46.84 -51.87 -29.60
C VAL A 236 -47.55 -51.21 -28.41
N ASP A 237 -46.90 -50.27 -27.72
CA ASP A 237 -47.46 -49.50 -26.60
C ASP A 237 -48.27 -48.28 -27.09
N GLY A 238 -48.23 -47.98 -28.38
CA GLY A 238 -48.95 -46.87 -29.02
C GLY A 238 -48.17 -45.56 -29.10
N ALA A 239 -46.89 -45.54 -28.73
CA ALA A 239 -46.04 -44.36 -28.91
C ALA A 239 -45.53 -44.30 -30.36
N LEU A 240 -45.36 -43.10 -30.92
CA LEU A 240 -44.70 -42.96 -32.23
C LEU A 240 -43.28 -43.51 -32.16
N ILE A 241 -42.84 -44.15 -33.25
CA ILE A 241 -41.45 -44.55 -33.40
C ILE A 241 -40.60 -43.29 -33.49
N GLN A 242 -39.53 -43.23 -32.70
CA GLN A 242 -38.70 -42.03 -32.54
C GLN A 242 -37.21 -42.37 -32.48
N SER A 243 -36.36 -41.41 -32.87
CA SER A 243 -34.92 -41.49 -32.67
C SER A 243 -34.53 -41.70 -31.20
N ASN A 244 -33.34 -42.27 -30.97
CA ASN A 244 -32.77 -42.51 -29.62
C ASN A 244 -33.56 -43.48 -28.72
N GLN A 245 -34.61 -44.10 -29.22
CA GLN A 245 -35.27 -45.23 -28.57
C GLN A 245 -34.79 -46.53 -29.25
N ALA A 246 -34.28 -47.46 -28.43
CA ALA A 246 -33.92 -48.79 -28.91
C ALA A 246 -35.18 -49.63 -29.11
N TYR A 247 -35.29 -50.26 -30.28
CA TYR A 247 -36.42 -51.10 -30.69
C TYR A 247 -35.95 -52.48 -31.17
N VAL A 248 -36.81 -53.47 -31.01
CA VAL A 248 -36.72 -54.79 -31.66
C VAL A 248 -37.96 -55.01 -32.51
N GLY A 249 -37.81 -55.72 -33.62
CA GLY A 249 -38.89 -56.07 -34.52
C GLY A 249 -39.33 -57.51 -34.32
N TYR A 250 -40.65 -57.73 -34.31
CA TYR A 250 -41.28 -59.04 -34.41
C TYR A 250 -42.21 -59.07 -35.61
N VAL A 251 -42.39 -60.26 -36.18
CA VAL A 251 -43.39 -60.51 -37.23
C VAL A 251 -44.37 -61.54 -36.71
N LEU A 252 -45.64 -61.13 -36.58
CA LEU A 252 -46.74 -62.04 -36.29
C LEU A 252 -47.32 -62.52 -37.62
N THR A 253 -47.15 -63.79 -37.91
CA THR A 253 -47.77 -64.49 -39.05
C THR A 253 -49.19 -64.89 -38.67
N VAL A 254 -50.20 -64.36 -39.37
CA VAL A 254 -51.62 -64.62 -39.11
C VAL A 254 -52.15 -65.59 -40.17
N GLY A 255 -52.77 -66.70 -39.75
CA GLY A 255 -53.30 -67.71 -40.66
C GLY A 255 -54.69 -67.38 -41.22
N LYS A 256 -55.05 -68.02 -42.34
CA LYS A 256 -56.39 -67.93 -42.95
C LYS A 256 -57.41 -68.77 -42.16
N GLY A 257 -58.59 -68.23 -41.91
CA GLY A 257 -59.71 -69.00 -41.34
C GLY A 257 -59.39 -69.60 -39.98
N THR A 258 -59.30 -70.94 -39.90
CA THR A 258 -59.03 -71.68 -38.65
C THR A 258 -57.53 -71.88 -38.35
N TYR A 259 -56.63 -71.51 -39.27
CA TYR A 259 -55.20 -71.56 -39.00
C TYR A 259 -54.82 -70.44 -38.02
N GLY A 260 -54.18 -70.80 -36.90
CA GLY A 260 -53.83 -69.87 -35.81
C GLY A 260 -52.78 -68.82 -36.21
N SER A 261 -52.06 -68.26 -35.24
CA SER A 261 -50.97 -67.29 -35.50
C SER A 261 -49.66 -67.77 -34.90
N ALA A 262 -48.55 -67.41 -35.54
CA ALA A 262 -47.21 -67.75 -35.09
C ALA A 262 -46.33 -66.49 -35.04
N LEU A 263 -45.65 -66.26 -33.91
CA LEU A 263 -44.74 -65.12 -33.73
C LEU A 263 -43.31 -65.54 -34.08
N SER A 264 -42.60 -64.69 -34.82
CA SER A 264 -41.17 -64.87 -35.10
C SER A 264 -40.31 -64.75 -33.84
N THR A 265 -39.04 -65.13 -33.93
CA THR A 265 -38.02 -64.60 -33.02
C THR A 265 -37.84 -63.10 -33.25
N SER A 266 -37.33 -62.37 -32.25
CA SER A 266 -37.05 -60.95 -32.39
C SER A 266 -35.88 -60.70 -33.36
N SER A 267 -35.85 -59.50 -33.95
CA SER A 267 -34.63 -58.96 -34.53
C SER A 267 -33.58 -58.65 -33.45
N ASN A 268 -32.37 -58.30 -33.89
CA ASN A 268 -31.45 -57.53 -33.06
C ASN A 268 -32.04 -56.15 -32.74
N SER A 269 -31.64 -55.58 -31.60
CA SER A 269 -32.02 -54.22 -31.23
C SER A 269 -31.38 -53.19 -32.17
N LEU A 270 -32.16 -52.21 -32.59
CA LEU A 270 -31.71 -51.07 -33.40
C LEU A 270 -32.20 -49.78 -32.73
N THR A 271 -31.39 -48.71 -32.79
CA THR A 271 -31.79 -47.36 -32.37
C THR A 271 -31.68 -46.46 -33.58
N LEU A 272 -32.76 -45.75 -33.91
CA LEU A 272 -32.78 -44.80 -35.02
C LEU A 272 -31.96 -43.54 -34.68
N ASP A 273 -31.20 -43.04 -35.66
CA ASP A 273 -30.44 -41.79 -35.57
C ASP A 273 -30.96 -40.78 -36.61
N THR A 274 -30.98 -39.49 -36.27
CA THR A 274 -31.38 -38.42 -37.19
C THR A 274 -30.22 -37.92 -38.05
N GLY A 275 -29.01 -38.47 -37.88
CA GLY A 275 -27.78 -37.96 -38.49
C GLY A 275 -27.37 -36.56 -37.99
N ILE A 276 -28.22 -35.91 -37.17
CA ILE A 276 -27.95 -34.66 -36.48
C ILE A 276 -27.53 -35.03 -35.06
N SER A 277 -26.21 -35.07 -34.84
CA SER A 277 -25.66 -35.42 -33.52
C SER A 277 -25.24 -34.18 -32.73
N VAL A 278 -25.32 -34.32 -31.40
CA VAL A 278 -24.65 -33.44 -30.44
C VAL A 278 -23.38 -34.14 -29.98
N SER A 279 -22.24 -33.49 -30.14
CA SER A 279 -20.94 -34.01 -29.68
C SER A 279 -20.83 -33.91 -28.15
N ALA A 280 -20.33 -34.96 -27.50
CA ALA A 280 -19.96 -34.90 -26.10
C ALA A 280 -18.73 -34.02 -25.91
N VAL A 281 -18.66 -33.32 -24.78
CA VAL A 281 -17.42 -32.68 -24.33
C VAL A 281 -16.40 -33.74 -23.90
N THR A 282 -15.12 -33.36 -23.87
CA THR A 282 -14.01 -34.23 -23.46
C THR A 282 -13.19 -33.59 -22.35
N ASN A 283 -12.23 -34.32 -21.77
CA ASN A 283 -11.32 -33.82 -20.74
C ASN A 283 -12.01 -33.21 -19.50
N VAL A 284 -13.13 -33.80 -19.08
CA VAL A 284 -13.83 -33.35 -17.85
C VAL A 284 -12.95 -33.63 -16.64
N ARG A 285 -12.65 -32.59 -15.87
CA ARG A 285 -11.86 -32.65 -14.63
C ARG A 285 -12.50 -31.76 -13.58
N ILE A 286 -12.51 -32.26 -12.34
CA ILE A 286 -12.77 -31.43 -11.16
C ILE A 286 -11.43 -30.91 -10.67
N ASN A 287 -11.37 -29.62 -10.38
CA ASN A 287 -10.24 -28.99 -9.72
C ASN A 287 -10.75 -28.39 -8.41
N ASP A 288 -9.96 -28.56 -7.37
CA ASP A 288 -10.11 -27.86 -6.09
C ASP A 288 -9.34 -26.53 -6.22
N VAL A 289 -10.04 -25.43 -6.46
CA VAL A 289 -9.46 -24.15 -6.91
C VAL A 289 -9.43 -23.07 -5.84
N SER A 290 -9.99 -23.33 -4.68
CA SER A 290 -10.05 -22.41 -3.54
C SER A 290 -10.35 -23.25 -2.29
N ASP A 291 -10.15 -22.74 -1.09
CA ASP A 291 -10.30 -23.56 0.11
C ASP A 291 -11.53 -23.15 0.94
N TYR A 292 -12.62 -22.72 0.29
CA TYR A 292 -13.86 -22.20 0.91
C TYR A 292 -14.66 -23.24 1.70
N ALA A 293 -14.26 -24.52 1.62
CA ALA A 293 -14.81 -25.63 2.37
C ALA A 293 -16.29 -25.95 2.09
N ASP A 294 -16.79 -25.44 0.97
CA ASP A 294 -18.11 -25.62 0.42
C ASP A 294 -17.98 -25.66 -1.10
N GLY A 295 -19.06 -25.97 -1.83
CA GLY A 295 -19.00 -26.14 -3.29
C GLY A 295 -18.30 -25.05 -4.12
N ARG A 296 -18.02 -23.83 -3.60
CA ARG A 296 -17.22 -22.81 -4.30
C ARG A 296 -15.76 -23.21 -4.55
N ASP A 297 -15.24 -24.19 -3.82
CA ASP A 297 -13.90 -24.76 -4.03
C ASP A 297 -13.85 -25.69 -5.25
N ALA A 298 -14.97 -26.23 -5.69
CA ALA A 298 -15.05 -27.04 -6.90
C ALA A 298 -15.11 -26.16 -8.16
N ALA A 299 -14.23 -26.45 -9.12
CA ALA A 299 -14.37 -25.97 -10.49
C ALA A 299 -14.23 -27.14 -11.48
N VAL A 300 -15.20 -27.30 -12.37
CA VAL A 300 -15.17 -28.36 -13.38
C VAL A 300 -14.71 -27.77 -14.71
N THR A 301 -13.55 -28.21 -15.17
CA THR A 301 -13.01 -27.84 -16.49
C THR A 301 -13.30 -28.93 -17.51
N PHE A 302 -13.62 -28.57 -18.75
CA PHE A 302 -13.80 -29.51 -19.85
C PHE A 302 -13.46 -28.87 -21.20
N THR A 303 -13.05 -29.69 -22.17
CA THR A 303 -12.85 -29.27 -23.55
C THR A 303 -14.20 -29.24 -24.27
N ARG A 304 -14.53 -28.08 -24.86
CA ARG A 304 -15.78 -27.88 -25.62
C ARG A 304 -15.95 -28.93 -26.72
N ALA A 305 -17.19 -29.19 -27.10
CA ALA A 305 -17.48 -30.14 -28.17
C ALA A 305 -16.85 -29.68 -29.51
N SER A 306 -16.39 -30.62 -30.33
CA SER A 306 -15.77 -30.32 -31.63
C SER A 306 -16.71 -29.61 -32.62
N ASN A 307 -18.03 -29.81 -32.45
CA ASN A 307 -19.07 -29.09 -33.17
C ASN A 307 -20.17 -28.65 -32.18
N GLU A 308 -20.38 -27.34 -32.06
CA GLU A 308 -21.37 -26.72 -31.18
C GLU A 308 -22.58 -26.16 -31.95
N SER A 309 -22.69 -26.40 -33.27
CA SER A 309 -23.78 -25.90 -34.11
C SER A 309 -25.15 -26.32 -33.59
N ASN A 310 -25.21 -27.53 -33.02
CA ASN A 310 -26.43 -28.15 -32.50
C ASN A 310 -26.52 -28.09 -30.97
N ILE A 311 -25.65 -27.30 -30.31
CA ILE A 311 -25.62 -27.17 -28.84
C ILE A 311 -26.21 -25.83 -28.42
N SER A 312 -27.12 -25.86 -27.44
CA SER A 312 -27.66 -24.66 -26.79
C SER A 312 -26.78 -24.22 -25.62
N GLU A 313 -26.47 -25.14 -24.72
CA GLU A 313 -25.72 -24.92 -23.49
C GLU A 313 -25.04 -26.21 -23.01
N TYR A 314 -24.17 -26.08 -22.01
CA TYR A 314 -23.64 -27.20 -21.25
C TYR A 314 -24.22 -27.18 -19.83
N ARG A 315 -24.56 -28.36 -19.31
CA ARG A 315 -24.96 -28.53 -17.90
C ARG A 315 -23.92 -29.38 -17.20
N VAL A 316 -23.42 -28.88 -16.08
CA VAL A 316 -22.35 -29.53 -15.30
C VAL A 316 -22.94 -30.07 -14.01
N PHE A 317 -22.75 -31.38 -13.80
CA PHE A 317 -23.27 -32.13 -12.66
C PHE A 317 -22.14 -32.63 -11.79
N LEU A 318 -22.27 -32.47 -10.46
CA LEU A 318 -21.45 -33.20 -9.49
C LEU A 318 -22.27 -34.37 -8.93
N VAL A 319 -21.69 -35.56 -9.04
CA VAL A 319 -22.26 -36.81 -8.56
C VAL A 319 -21.32 -37.34 -7.49
N LYS A 320 -21.82 -37.79 -6.34
CA LYS A 320 -20.96 -38.49 -5.37
C LYS A 320 -20.32 -39.68 -6.08
N THR A 321 -19.02 -39.88 -5.96
CA THR A 321 -18.28 -40.91 -6.72
C THR A 321 -18.87 -42.31 -6.54
N LYS A 322 -19.41 -42.63 -5.35
CA LYS A 322 -20.11 -43.90 -5.08
C LYS A 322 -21.35 -44.13 -5.97
N ASP A 323 -21.99 -43.07 -6.46
CA ASP A 323 -23.23 -43.13 -7.24
C ASP A 323 -22.94 -42.92 -8.75
N ALA A 324 -21.70 -42.59 -9.13
CA ALA A 324 -21.32 -42.21 -10.49
C ALA A 324 -21.57 -43.31 -11.53
N SER A 325 -21.44 -44.59 -11.17
CA SER A 325 -21.70 -45.72 -12.07
C SER A 325 -23.17 -45.86 -12.47
N SER A 326 -24.09 -45.27 -11.69
CA SER A 326 -25.53 -45.29 -11.94
C SER A 326 -26.05 -44.02 -12.63
N PHE A 327 -25.20 -43.00 -12.78
CA PHE A 327 -25.59 -41.74 -13.40
C PHE A 327 -25.66 -41.87 -14.92
N SER A 328 -26.86 -41.72 -15.47
CA SER A 328 -27.15 -41.95 -16.89
C SER A 328 -27.61 -40.67 -17.60
N LEU A 329 -27.61 -40.70 -18.93
CA LEU A 329 -28.19 -39.64 -19.77
C LEU A 329 -29.67 -39.37 -19.42
N SER A 330 -30.46 -40.42 -19.18
CA SER A 330 -31.87 -40.27 -18.79
C SER A 330 -32.02 -39.55 -17.45
N ARG A 331 -31.16 -39.87 -16.46
CA ARG A 331 -31.14 -39.16 -15.18
C ARG A 331 -30.73 -37.71 -15.35
N ALA A 332 -29.65 -37.43 -16.08
CA ALA A 332 -29.17 -36.08 -16.35
C ALA A 332 -30.24 -35.19 -17.02
N ASN A 333 -31.00 -35.74 -17.98
CA ASN A 333 -32.09 -35.03 -18.65
C ASN A 333 -33.29 -34.73 -17.72
N SER A 334 -33.51 -35.54 -16.68
CA SER A 334 -34.65 -35.39 -15.76
C SER A 334 -34.42 -34.38 -14.61
N LEU A 335 -33.17 -33.99 -14.35
CA LEU A 335 -32.82 -33.12 -13.23
C LEU A 335 -33.18 -31.66 -13.50
N SER A 336 -33.72 -30.98 -12.48
CA SER A 336 -33.98 -29.54 -12.52
C SER A 336 -32.70 -28.71 -12.28
N ASN A 337 -32.76 -27.41 -12.62
CA ASN A 337 -31.63 -26.48 -12.60
C ASN A 337 -30.93 -26.29 -11.25
N GLN A 338 -31.55 -26.65 -10.13
CA GLN A 338 -30.91 -26.58 -8.81
C GLN A 338 -29.82 -27.65 -8.58
N TYR A 339 -29.75 -28.68 -9.43
CA TYR A 339 -28.82 -29.82 -9.29
C TYR A 339 -27.64 -29.78 -10.28
N TYR A 340 -27.50 -28.68 -11.03
CA TYR A 340 -26.41 -28.48 -11.97
C TYR A 340 -26.08 -26.99 -12.11
N THR A 341 -24.93 -26.68 -12.69
CA THR A 341 -24.60 -25.32 -13.14
C THR A 341 -24.60 -25.28 -14.67
N THR A 342 -25.03 -24.16 -15.25
CA THR A 342 -25.09 -23.96 -16.70
C THR A 342 -23.86 -23.21 -17.16
N VAL A 343 -23.22 -23.70 -18.23
CA VAL A 343 -22.09 -23.04 -18.90
C VAL A 343 -22.49 -22.74 -20.35
N SER A 344 -22.46 -21.48 -20.74
CA SER A 344 -22.78 -21.05 -22.10
C SER A 344 -21.65 -21.39 -23.08
N LYS A 345 -22.00 -21.63 -24.35
CA LYS A 345 -21.03 -21.66 -25.46
C LYS A 345 -20.50 -20.23 -25.70
N THR A 346 -19.43 -19.83 -25.02
CA THR A 346 -18.90 -18.47 -25.18
C THR A 346 -18.27 -18.29 -26.56
N SER A 347 -18.45 -17.10 -27.17
CA SER A 347 -17.85 -16.70 -28.45
C SER A 347 -16.32 -16.49 -28.40
N SER A 348 -15.67 -16.80 -27.26
CA SER A 348 -14.24 -16.64 -27.03
C SER A 348 -13.42 -17.87 -27.46
N SER A 349 -12.21 -17.62 -27.94
CA SER A 349 -11.30 -18.53 -28.65
C SER A 349 -10.69 -19.70 -27.84
N GLY A 350 -10.98 -19.84 -26.54
CA GLY A 350 -10.34 -20.84 -25.68
C GLY A 350 -11.03 -22.21 -25.68
N SER A 351 -10.39 -23.29 -26.12
CA SER A 351 -10.98 -24.64 -26.22
C SER A 351 -11.48 -25.26 -24.89
N THR A 352 -11.09 -24.71 -23.73
CA THR A 352 -11.50 -25.20 -22.41
C THR A 352 -12.52 -24.27 -21.77
N LEU A 353 -13.61 -24.85 -21.26
CA LEU A 353 -14.67 -24.16 -20.53
C LEU A 353 -14.64 -24.60 -19.06
N THR A 354 -15.14 -23.74 -18.18
CA THR A 354 -15.16 -23.98 -16.72
C THR A 354 -16.56 -23.74 -16.16
N GLY A 355 -17.09 -24.73 -15.44
CA GLY A 355 -18.27 -24.60 -14.59
C GLY A 355 -17.85 -24.32 -13.16
N THR A 356 -18.31 -23.21 -12.60
CA THR A 356 -18.13 -22.84 -11.20
C THR A 356 -19.41 -23.05 -10.41
N PHE A 357 -19.26 -23.25 -9.11
CA PHE A 357 -20.35 -23.53 -8.19
C PHE A 357 -20.41 -22.45 -7.11
N SER A 358 -21.55 -22.37 -6.43
CA SER A 358 -21.81 -21.44 -5.34
C SER A 358 -21.92 -22.19 -4.01
N ALA A 359 -21.94 -21.47 -2.89
CA ALA A 359 -22.17 -22.06 -1.57
C ALA A 359 -23.55 -22.76 -1.45
N SER A 360 -24.49 -22.44 -2.33
CA SER A 360 -25.84 -23.03 -2.37
C SER A 360 -25.98 -24.19 -3.37
N SER A 361 -24.92 -24.49 -4.12
CA SER A 361 -24.95 -25.52 -5.16
C SER A 361 -25.09 -26.93 -4.56
N ARG A 362 -25.89 -27.75 -5.23
CA ARG A 362 -26.22 -29.11 -4.78
C ARG A 362 -25.69 -30.16 -5.74
N ASP A 363 -25.36 -31.33 -5.21
CA ASP A 363 -25.09 -32.50 -6.01
C ASP A 363 -26.38 -33.10 -6.59
N THR A 364 -26.24 -34.12 -7.44
CA THR A 364 -27.38 -34.77 -8.12
C THR A 364 -28.32 -35.57 -7.21
N ALA A 365 -27.96 -35.77 -5.94
CA ALA A 365 -28.82 -36.34 -4.90
C ALA A 365 -29.56 -35.24 -4.10
N GLY A 366 -29.19 -33.97 -4.29
CA GLY A 366 -29.78 -32.81 -3.65
C GLY A 366 -29.09 -32.35 -2.37
N ASP A 367 -27.97 -32.97 -1.98
CA ASP A 367 -27.16 -32.51 -0.86
C ASP A 367 -26.30 -31.31 -1.28
N LEU A 368 -25.99 -30.42 -0.33
CA LEU A 368 -24.97 -29.40 -0.55
C LEU A 368 -23.62 -30.07 -0.86
N ILE A 369 -22.89 -29.50 -1.81
CA ILE A 369 -21.53 -29.92 -2.12
C ILE A 369 -20.62 -29.56 -0.93
N LYS A 370 -19.87 -30.54 -0.43
CA LYS A 370 -19.09 -30.42 0.82
C LYS A 370 -17.77 -31.18 0.79
N ASN A 371 -16.84 -30.77 1.63
CA ASN A 371 -15.54 -31.44 1.79
C ASN A 371 -15.65 -32.89 2.26
N ASN A 372 -14.55 -33.62 2.07
CA ASN A 372 -14.40 -35.03 2.48
C ASN A 372 -15.42 -35.97 1.82
N VAL A 373 -16.11 -35.52 0.78
CA VAL A 373 -16.93 -36.34 -0.10
C VAL A 373 -16.24 -36.41 -1.45
N ALA A 374 -16.02 -37.63 -1.93
CA ALA A 374 -15.51 -37.85 -3.27
C ALA A 374 -16.62 -37.53 -4.28
N TYR A 375 -16.33 -36.65 -5.23
CA TYR A 375 -17.21 -36.28 -6.33
C TYR A 375 -16.60 -36.66 -7.68
N THR A 376 -17.49 -36.96 -8.62
CA THR A 376 -17.23 -37.22 -10.02
C THR A 376 -18.11 -36.29 -10.84
N ALA A 377 -17.54 -35.63 -11.85
CA ALA A 377 -18.25 -34.68 -12.69
C ALA A 377 -18.72 -35.32 -14.00
N PHE A 378 -19.88 -34.88 -14.45
CA PHE A 378 -20.41 -35.15 -15.77
C PHE A 378 -20.87 -33.85 -16.41
N VAL A 379 -20.74 -33.75 -17.72
CA VAL A 379 -21.18 -32.58 -18.49
C VAL A 379 -22.12 -33.05 -19.59
N LEU A 380 -23.30 -32.44 -19.64
CA LEU A 380 -24.31 -32.71 -20.66
C LEU A 380 -24.25 -31.60 -21.71
N SER A 381 -23.93 -31.97 -22.94
CA SER A 381 -24.15 -31.13 -24.12
C SER A 381 -25.64 -31.13 -24.44
N VAL A 382 -26.30 -29.98 -24.31
CA VAL A 382 -27.75 -29.85 -24.52
C VAL A 382 -28.02 -29.47 -25.97
N SER A 383 -28.90 -30.22 -26.63
CA SER A 383 -29.32 -29.94 -28.00
C SER A 383 -30.06 -28.60 -28.09
N ASN A 384 -29.89 -27.87 -29.18
CA ASN A 384 -30.72 -26.72 -29.54
C ASN A 384 -31.87 -27.08 -30.50
N THR A 385 -32.01 -28.36 -30.89
CA THR A 385 -33.09 -28.86 -31.75
C THR A 385 -33.84 -30.00 -31.09
N SER A 386 -35.10 -30.21 -31.45
CA SER A 386 -35.87 -31.40 -31.03
C SER A 386 -35.46 -32.69 -31.77
N LEU A 387 -34.62 -32.59 -32.80
CA LEU A 387 -34.21 -33.71 -33.65
C LEU A 387 -32.92 -34.37 -33.18
N ALA A 388 -32.10 -33.70 -32.36
CA ALA A 388 -30.88 -34.25 -31.81
C ALA A 388 -31.01 -34.48 -30.30
N SER A 389 -30.54 -35.63 -29.82
CA SER A 389 -30.50 -35.92 -28.38
C SER A 389 -29.32 -35.25 -27.70
N ASN A 390 -29.53 -34.87 -26.44
CA ASN A 390 -28.44 -34.43 -25.56
C ASN A 390 -27.38 -35.53 -25.45
N LYS A 391 -26.12 -35.14 -25.24
CA LYS A 391 -25.01 -36.08 -25.07
C LYS A 391 -24.29 -35.87 -23.75
N LEU A 392 -24.22 -36.93 -22.94
CA LEU A 392 -23.50 -36.90 -21.68
C LEU A 392 -22.03 -37.26 -21.90
N SER A 393 -21.12 -36.54 -21.24
CA SER A 393 -19.69 -36.83 -21.25
C SER A 393 -19.38 -38.17 -20.56
N THR A 394 -18.15 -38.65 -20.75
CA THR A 394 -17.57 -39.61 -19.80
C THR A 394 -17.40 -38.97 -18.42
N ALA A 395 -17.38 -39.80 -17.39
CA ALA A 395 -17.09 -39.39 -16.02
C ALA A 395 -15.69 -38.78 -15.91
N SER A 396 -15.55 -37.71 -15.14
CA SER A 396 -14.22 -37.25 -14.71
C SER A 396 -13.55 -38.27 -13.78
N PRO A 397 -12.22 -38.20 -13.58
CA PRO A 397 -11.61 -38.74 -12.39
C PRO A 397 -12.29 -38.20 -11.12
N SER A 398 -12.37 -39.02 -10.07
CA SER A 398 -12.94 -38.59 -8.79
C SER A 398 -11.99 -37.64 -8.07
N VAL A 399 -12.54 -36.62 -7.42
CA VAL A 399 -11.81 -35.71 -6.52
C VAL A 399 -12.54 -35.65 -5.19
N THR A 400 -11.78 -35.75 -4.09
CA THR A 400 -12.29 -35.41 -2.76
C THR A 400 -11.89 -33.98 -2.48
N LEU A 401 -12.87 -33.08 -2.32
CA LEU A 401 -12.64 -31.68 -1.99
C LEU A 401 -11.98 -31.63 -0.61
N ALA A 402 -10.80 -31.01 -0.53
CA ALA A 402 -10.04 -30.98 0.70
C ALA A 402 -10.68 -30.03 1.70
N ALA A 403 -10.71 -30.41 2.97
CA ALA A 403 -10.95 -29.41 4.01
C ALA A 403 -9.78 -28.42 4.00
N GLY A 404 -10.04 -27.18 3.59
CA GLY A 404 -9.10 -26.09 3.81
C GLY A 404 -8.61 -26.11 5.27
N THR A 405 -7.31 -26.04 5.48
CA THR A 405 -6.75 -26.01 6.84
C THR A 405 -6.80 -24.59 7.38
N VAL A 406 -7.25 -24.40 8.62
CA VAL A 406 -7.03 -23.12 9.32
C VAL A 406 -5.53 -22.96 9.52
N ALA A 407 -4.97 -21.81 9.14
CA ALA A 407 -3.57 -21.52 9.39
C ALA A 407 -3.33 -21.27 10.89
N ALA A 408 -2.18 -21.69 11.41
CA ALA A 408 -1.81 -21.35 12.78
C ALA A 408 -1.42 -19.87 12.88
N PRO A 409 -1.86 -19.13 13.90
CA PRO A 409 -1.39 -17.77 14.16
C PRO A 409 0.07 -17.79 14.61
N VAL A 410 0.81 -16.70 14.35
CA VAL A 410 2.22 -16.58 14.73
C VAL A 410 2.35 -15.61 15.88
N ILE A 411 2.88 -16.07 17.02
CA ILE A 411 3.17 -15.21 18.17
C ILE A 411 4.34 -14.29 17.79
N THR A 412 4.12 -12.98 17.91
CA THR A 412 5.12 -11.96 17.57
C THR A 412 5.82 -11.41 18.80
N LEU A 413 5.14 -11.36 19.95
CA LEU A 413 5.69 -10.84 21.18
C LEU A 413 5.01 -11.47 22.40
N VAL A 414 5.81 -11.83 23.41
CA VAL A 414 5.34 -12.13 24.76
C VAL A 414 6.24 -11.36 25.71
N GLN A 415 5.66 -10.52 26.55
CA GLN A 415 6.40 -9.64 27.45
C GLN A 415 5.69 -9.47 28.78
N ASP A 416 6.51 -9.24 29.81
CA ASP A 416 6.13 -8.82 31.14
C ASP A 416 6.09 -7.27 31.16
N ILE A 417 4.91 -6.67 31.41
CA ILE A 417 4.68 -5.22 31.20
C ILE A 417 4.25 -4.43 32.44
N THR A 418 3.89 -5.11 33.53
CA THR A 418 3.41 -4.50 34.78
C THR A 418 3.92 -5.33 35.96
N ASP A 419 3.52 -5.00 37.18
CA ASP A 419 4.01 -5.64 38.40
C ASP A 419 2.89 -6.05 39.36
N TYR A 420 1.70 -6.35 38.84
CA TYR A 420 0.55 -6.81 39.62
C TYR A 420 0.77 -8.19 40.25
N GLY A 421 1.79 -8.93 39.83
CA GLY A 421 2.14 -10.26 40.28
C GLY A 421 1.24 -11.36 39.73
N ASP A 422 0.44 -11.05 38.71
CA ASP A 422 -0.63 -11.89 38.19
C ASP A 422 -0.73 -11.81 36.65
N GLY A 423 -1.79 -12.36 36.07
CA GLY A 423 -1.98 -12.39 34.62
C GLY A 423 -1.92 -11.02 33.93
N ARG A 424 -2.18 -9.91 34.64
CA ARG A 424 -2.11 -8.55 34.06
C ARG A 424 -0.70 -8.15 33.64
N ASP A 425 0.31 -8.84 34.16
CA ASP A 425 1.71 -8.63 33.78
C ASP A 425 2.03 -9.21 32.41
N LEU A 426 1.25 -10.18 31.93
CA LEU A 426 1.53 -10.89 30.69
C LEU A 426 0.80 -10.27 29.50
N ARG A 427 1.56 -9.64 28.60
CA ARG A 427 1.08 -9.20 27.28
C ARG A 427 1.50 -10.16 26.18
N VAL A 428 0.53 -10.56 25.36
CA VAL A 428 0.68 -11.51 24.25
C VAL A 428 0.24 -10.85 22.95
N SER A 429 1.13 -10.81 21.95
CA SER A 429 0.81 -10.30 20.60
C SER A 429 1.06 -11.37 19.54
N PHE A 430 0.20 -11.41 18.53
CA PHE A 430 0.27 -12.38 17.44
C PHE A 430 -0.32 -11.85 16.13
N THR A 431 0.12 -12.41 15.01
CA THR A 431 -0.44 -12.09 13.70
C THR A 431 -1.81 -12.73 13.53
N LYS A 432 -2.76 -11.97 12.98
CA LYS A 432 -4.02 -12.57 12.52
C LYS A 432 -3.74 -13.57 11.40
N ILE A 433 -4.63 -14.55 11.21
CA ILE A 433 -4.58 -15.41 10.04
C ILE A 433 -5.04 -14.65 8.78
N ALA A 434 -4.61 -15.09 7.60
CA ALA A 434 -4.93 -14.42 6.35
C ALA A 434 -6.44 -14.31 6.09
N ASP A 435 -7.16 -15.41 6.32
CA ASP A 435 -8.60 -15.52 6.14
C ASP A 435 -9.31 -15.84 7.46
N GLU A 436 -9.73 -14.79 8.18
CA GLU A 436 -10.46 -14.93 9.45
C GLU A 436 -11.93 -15.35 9.25
N SER A 437 -12.42 -15.51 8.02
CA SER A 437 -13.75 -16.09 7.78
C SER A 437 -13.81 -17.57 8.15
N LYS A 438 -12.65 -18.24 8.19
CA LYS A 438 -12.50 -19.67 8.54
C LYS A 438 -12.63 -19.94 10.04
N ILE A 439 -12.59 -18.90 10.89
CA ILE A 439 -12.50 -19.05 12.34
C ILE A 439 -13.58 -18.26 13.08
N SER A 440 -13.93 -18.74 14.28
CA SER A 440 -14.81 -18.03 15.21
C SER A 440 -14.05 -17.01 16.07
N GLY A 441 -12.75 -17.23 16.27
CA GLY A 441 -11.87 -16.39 17.09
C GLY A 441 -10.57 -17.12 17.43
N TYR A 442 -9.83 -16.58 18.40
CA TYR A 442 -8.58 -17.16 18.89
C TYR A 442 -8.68 -17.53 20.37
N ARG A 443 -7.76 -18.40 20.82
CA ARG A 443 -7.56 -18.75 22.22
C ARG A 443 -6.09 -18.62 22.59
N ILE A 444 -5.79 -17.97 23.71
CA ILE A 444 -4.44 -17.85 24.27
C ILE A 444 -4.31 -18.83 25.44
N PHE A 445 -3.29 -19.69 25.38
CA PHE A 445 -2.97 -20.66 26.41
C PHE A 445 -1.63 -20.33 27.06
N VAL A 446 -1.60 -20.33 28.39
CA VAL A 446 -0.35 -20.15 29.16
C VAL A 446 0.01 -21.49 29.76
N VAL A 447 1.21 -21.97 29.46
CA VAL A 447 1.68 -23.32 29.82
C VAL A 447 2.96 -23.19 30.63
N LYS A 448 3.10 -23.96 31.71
CA LYS A 448 4.36 -23.98 32.46
C LYS A 448 5.50 -24.47 31.56
N ALA A 449 6.66 -23.83 31.65
CA ALA A 449 7.78 -24.07 30.74
C ALA A 449 8.36 -25.50 30.83
N ASN A 450 8.12 -26.22 31.92
CA ASN A 450 8.52 -27.61 32.08
C ASN A 450 7.55 -28.61 31.41
N ASP A 451 6.37 -28.17 30.95
CA ASP A 451 5.33 -29.02 30.38
C ASP A 451 4.93 -28.63 28.94
N TYR A 452 5.53 -27.56 28.38
CA TYR A 452 5.19 -27.06 27.05
C TYR A 452 5.38 -28.10 25.94
N SER A 453 6.35 -29.01 26.06
CA SER A 453 6.62 -30.05 25.05
C SER A 453 5.49 -31.07 24.94
N ASN A 454 4.68 -31.22 25.98
CA ASN A 454 3.51 -32.10 26.01
C ASN A 454 2.22 -31.37 25.60
N PHE A 455 2.29 -30.06 25.33
CA PHE A 455 1.12 -29.27 24.96
C PHE A 455 0.87 -29.34 23.45
N THR A 456 0.04 -30.31 23.05
CA THR A 456 -0.34 -30.57 21.66
C THR A 456 -1.67 -29.91 21.30
N LEU A 457 -2.02 -29.85 20.01
CA LEU A 457 -3.34 -29.41 19.55
C LEU A 457 -4.48 -30.22 20.20
N ALA A 458 -4.31 -31.52 20.37
CA ALA A 458 -5.29 -32.38 21.03
C ALA A 458 -5.51 -31.97 22.50
N ARG A 459 -4.42 -31.65 23.22
CA ARG A 459 -4.49 -31.16 24.59
C ARG A 459 -5.11 -29.76 24.65
N ALA A 460 -4.72 -28.86 23.75
CA ALA A 460 -5.28 -27.51 23.65
C ALA A 460 -6.81 -27.52 23.40
N ASN A 461 -7.30 -28.45 22.58
CA ASN A 461 -8.74 -28.63 22.35
C ASN A 461 -9.50 -29.14 23.59
N ALA A 462 -8.83 -29.81 24.53
CA ALA A 462 -9.42 -30.36 25.74
C ALA A 462 -9.35 -29.42 26.96
N VAL A 463 -8.63 -28.29 26.86
CA VAL A 463 -8.52 -27.32 27.96
C VAL A 463 -9.88 -26.68 28.24
N SER A 464 -10.25 -26.57 29.52
CA SER A 464 -11.47 -25.87 29.96
C SER A 464 -11.43 -24.39 29.59
N SER A 465 -12.58 -23.80 29.23
CA SER A 465 -12.71 -22.38 28.90
C SER A 465 -12.33 -21.42 30.03
N SER A 466 -12.29 -21.90 31.27
CA SER A 466 -11.80 -21.14 32.43
C SER A 466 -10.26 -21.01 32.49
N ASN A 467 -9.53 -21.79 31.69
CA ASN A 467 -8.07 -21.91 31.72
C ASN A 467 -7.39 -21.41 30.44
N TYR A 468 -8.10 -20.64 29.63
CA TYR A 468 -7.54 -19.92 28.48
C TYR A 468 -8.24 -18.57 28.31
N LYS A 469 -7.65 -17.67 27.52
CA LYS A 469 -8.25 -16.39 27.17
C LYS A 469 -8.83 -16.46 25.74
N GLU A 470 -10.13 -16.21 25.59
CA GLU A 470 -10.74 -16.01 24.26
C GLU A 470 -10.47 -14.61 23.72
N VAL A 471 -10.24 -14.54 22.42
CA VAL A 471 -9.96 -13.31 21.69
C VAL A 471 -10.82 -13.27 20.44
N SER A 472 -11.63 -12.23 20.29
CA SER A 472 -12.49 -12.02 19.13
C SER A 472 -11.68 -11.58 17.91
N LYS A 473 -12.16 -11.93 16.71
CA LYS A 473 -11.60 -11.41 15.46
C LYS A 473 -11.86 -9.90 15.32
N THR A 474 -10.85 -9.16 14.87
CA THR A 474 -10.97 -7.71 14.63
C THR A 474 -10.56 -7.29 13.22
N GLY A 475 -10.03 -8.20 12.39
CA GLY A 475 -9.42 -7.86 11.11
C GLY A 475 -7.98 -7.38 11.21
N TYR A 476 -7.42 -7.25 12.42
CA TYR A 476 -6.07 -6.76 12.70
C TYR A 476 -5.26 -7.76 13.53
N ASN A 477 -3.93 -7.58 13.57
CA ASN A 477 -3.07 -8.31 14.51
C ASN A 477 -3.49 -8.02 15.95
N GLN A 478 -3.42 -9.02 16.82
CA GLN A 478 -3.94 -8.93 18.18
C GLN A 478 -2.82 -8.65 19.18
N SER A 479 -3.17 -7.95 20.27
CA SER A 479 -2.28 -7.65 21.38
C SER A 479 -3.09 -7.60 22.67
N GLU A 480 -3.07 -8.68 23.43
CA GLU A 480 -3.90 -8.88 24.61
C GLU A 480 -3.09 -8.79 25.91
N ILE A 481 -3.69 -8.19 26.93
CA ILE A 481 -3.22 -8.26 28.33
C ILE A 481 -4.17 -9.21 29.05
N LEU A 482 -3.65 -10.19 29.79
CA LEU A 482 -4.51 -11.13 30.50
C LEU A 482 -5.14 -10.49 31.75
N SER A 483 -6.19 -11.12 32.28
CA SER A 483 -6.88 -10.63 33.47
C SER A 483 -6.15 -11.01 34.76
N SER A 484 -6.48 -10.35 35.86
CA SER A 484 -5.91 -10.63 37.20
C SER A 484 -6.12 -12.07 37.66
N ASN A 485 -7.22 -12.69 37.22
CA ASN A 485 -7.58 -14.07 37.55
C ASN A 485 -7.22 -15.07 36.45
N ALA A 486 -6.39 -14.69 35.46
CA ALA A 486 -6.01 -15.59 34.38
C ALA A 486 -5.25 -16.82 34.92
N ARG A 487 -5.55 -17.98 34.32
CA ARG A 487 -5.02 -19.28 34.74
C ARG A 487 -4.16 -19.89 33.64
N ASP A 488 -3.18 -20.68 34.05
CA ASP A 488 -2.48 -21.59 33.16
C ASP A 488 -3.38 -22.78 32.76
N VAL A 489 -2.93 -23.57 31.79
CA VAL A 489 -3.71 -24.69 31.24
C VAL A 489 -4.04 -25.79 32.26
N ASP A 490 -3.32 -25.85 33.39
CA ASP A 490 -3.57 -26.79 34.49
C ASP A 490 -4.55 -26.20 35.54
N GLY A 491 -4.98 -24.95 35.36
CA GLY A 491 -5.93 -24.25 36.22
C GLY A 491 -5.30 -23.50 37.39
N ALA A 492 -3.98 -23.42 37.50
CA ALA A 492 -3.34 -22.57 38.50
C ALA A 492 -3.34 -21.11 38.04
N THR A 493 -3.50 -20.15 38.95
CA THR A 493 -3.38 -18.73 38.61
C THR A 493 -1.97 -18.40 38.12
N ILE A 494 -1.89 -17.60 37.07
CA ILE A 494 -0.62 -17.07 36.57
C ILE A 494 -0.02 -16.16 37.63
N ARG A 495 1.27 -16.31 37.92
CA ARG A 495 1.95 -15.61 39.03
C ARG A 495 3.45 -15.45 38.81
N ASN A 496 4.05 -14.54 39.57
CA ASN A 496 5.49 -14.28 39.54
C ASN A 496 6.35 -15.49 39.94
N GLY A 497 7.57 -15.52 39.40
CA GLY A 497 8.58 -16.55 39.66
C GLY A 497 8.32 -17.91 39.00
N VAL A 498 7.26 -18.03 38.20
CA VAL A 498 6.99 -19.24 37.42
C VAL A 498 7.35 -19.01 35.97
N ASN A 499 8.10 -19.95 35.39
CA ASN A 499 8.48 -19.93 33.99
C ASN A 499 7.33 -20.45 33.12
N TYR A 500 6.90 -19.68 32.14
CA TYR A 500 5.83 -20.01 31.22
C TYR A 500 6.28 -19.96 29.75
N ARG A 501 5.46 -20.58 28.90
CA ARG A 501 5.39 -20.35 27.45
C ARG A 501 3.94 -20.19 27.04
N VAL A 502 3.71 -19.46 25.96
CA VAL A 502 2.38 -19.14 25.46
C VAL A 502 2.14 -19.85 24.13
N PHE A 503 0.91 -20.30 23.91
CA PHE A 503 0.41 -20.78 22.62
C PHE A 503 -0.83 -19.99 22.23
N VAL A 504 -1.04 -19.78 20.94
CA VAL A 504 -2.26 -19.19 20.40
C VAL A 504 -2.88 -20.16 19.42
N MET A 505 -4.19 -20.38 19.52
CA MET A 505 -4.93 -21.26 18.63
C MET A 505 -5.98 -20.47 17.86
N ALA A 506 -6.04 -20.70 16.56
CA ALA A 506 -7.15 -20.28 15.71
C ALA A 506 -8.25 -21.34 15.75
N VAL A 507 -9.48 -20.95 16.08
CA VAL A 507 -10.62 -21.88 16.28
C VAL A 507 -11.47 -21.92 15.03
N GLY A 508 -11.44 -23.05 14.30
CA GLY A 508 -12.20 -23.22 13.07
C GLY A 508 -13.72 -23.14 13.28
N SER A 509 -14.44 -22.58 12.32
CA SER A 509 -15.89 -22.35 12.39
C SER A 509 -16.62 -22.75 11.12
N GLY A 510 -17.94 -22.95 11.18
CA GLY A 510 -18.74 -23.34 10.03
C GLY A 510 -18.22 -24.64 9.41
N ALA A 511 -17.83 -24.60 8.14
CA ALA A 511 -17.26 -25.73 7.41
C ALA A 511 -15.87 -26.18 7.93
N TYR A 512 -15.20 -25.36 8.75
CA TYR A 512 -13.91 -25.65 9.39
C TYR A 512 -14.05 -26.03 10.86
N THR A 513 -15.27 -26.29 11.35
CA THR A 513 -15.50 -26.70 12.73
C THR A 513 -14.69 -27.96 13.06
N GLY A 514 -13.83 -27.90 14.06
CA GLY A 514 -12.91 -28.97 14.44
C GLY A 514 -11.51 -28.88 13.81
N SER A 515 -11.32 -28.05 12.79
CA SER A 515 -10.03 -27.80 12.13
C SER A 515 -9.24 -26.69 12.83
N ASN A 516 -9.06 -26.79 14.15
CA ASN A 516 -8.31 -25.79 14.91
C ASN A 516 -6.80 -25.86 14.59
N ALA A 517 -6.11 -24.73 14.66
CA ALA A 517 -4.67 -24.66 14.39
C ALA A 517 -3.92 -23.96 15.53
N LEU A 518 -3.00 -24.69 16.15
CA LEU A 518 -2.20 -24.23 17.29
C LEU A 518 -0.86 -23.68 16.80
N SER A 519 -0.44 -22.52 17.32
CA SER A 519 0.87 -21.93 17.06
C SER A 519 2.01 -22.79 17.59
N TYR A 520 3.23 -22.49 17.18
CA TYR A 520 4.40 -22.87 17.97
C TYR A 520 4.39 -22.16 19.33
N ALA A 521 5.09 -22.74 20.31
CA ALA A 521 5.27 -22.12 21.61
C ALA A 521 6.06 -20.80 21.49
N SER A 522 5.70 -19.80 22.28
CA SER A 522 6.52 -18.60 22.45
C SER A 522 7.89 -18.93 23.01
N ASN A 523 8.79 -17.94 23.02
CA ASN A 523 9.96 -17.95 23.88
C ASN A 523 9.55 -18.04 25.36
N LEU A 524 10.48 -18.49 26.19
CA LEU A 524 10.33 -18.54 27.65
C LEU A 524 10.01 -17.15 28.19
N ILE A 525 9.01 -17.05 29.07
CA ILE A 525 8.72 -15.83 29.83
C ILE A 525 8.64 -16.19 31.32
N THR A 526 9.24 -15.36 32.17
CA THR A 526 9.11 -15.46 33.63
C THR A 526 8.54 -14.14 34.09
N LEU A 527 7.37 -14.17 34.72
CA LEU A 527 6.82 -12.97 35.34
C LEU A 527 7.66 -12.65 36.56
N MET A 528 8.24 -11.45 36.59
CA MET A 528 9.08 -10.99 37.68
C MET A 528 8.37 -9.85 38.39
N ASN A 529 8.74 -9.59 39.64
CA ASN A 529 8.36 -8.33 40.26
C ASN A 529 9.16 -7.23 39.53
N ASN A 530 8.61 -6.66 38.47
CA ASN A 530 9.16 -5.50 37.79
C ASN A 530 8.78 -4.25 38.58
N TYR A 531 9.37 -4.06 39.76
CA TYR A 531 9.12 -2.90 40.60
C TYR A 531 9.70 -1.61 39.98
N SER A 532 9.27 -1.19 38.79
CA SER A 532 9.76 0.04 38.18
C SER A 532 8.97 1.24 38.67
N VAL A 533 9.65 2.20 39.31
CA VAL A 533 9.09 3.54 39.52
C VAL A 533 9.04 4.33 38.20
N GLY A 534 8.05 5.20 38.01
CA GLY A 534 7.95 6.01 36.79
C GLY A 534 9.05 7.09 36.69
N ALA A 535 9.56 7.35 35.48
CA ALA A 535 10.43 8.49 35.22
C ALA A 535 9.64 9.81 35.21
N VAL A 536 10.32 10.93 35.50
CA VAL A 536 9.77 12.26 35.22
C VAL A 536 9.77 12.56 33.72
N SER A 537 8.95 13.51 33.30
CA SER A 537 8.85 13.93 31.89
C SER A 537 9.04 15.44 31.75
N ASN A 538 9.21 15.94 30.52
CA ASN A 538 9.39 17.38 30.24
C ASN A 538 10.54 18.04 31.02
N LEU A 539 11.67 17.33 31.19
CA LEU A 539 12.84 17.88 31.87
C LEU A 539 13.47 19.00 31.03
N TYR A 540 13.52 20.18 31.63
CA TYR A 540 14.06 21.40 31.04
C TYR A 540 15.04 22.05 32.03
N ALA A 541 16.11 22.61 31.49
CA ALA A 541 17.09 23.35 32.26
C ALA A 541 17.54 24.58 31.46
N SER A 542 17.64 25.73 32.13
CA SER A 542 18.06 26.98 31.52
C SER A 542 18.87 27.82 32.50
N ASP A 543 19.71 28.67 31.92
CA ASP A 543 20.50 29.64 32.66
C ASP A 543 19.65 30.90 32.90
N VAL A 544 19.56 31.38 34.14
CA VAL A 544 18.62 32.45 34.54
C VAL A 544 19.20 33.51 35.48
N ASN A 545 20.34 33.27 36.13
CA ASN A 545 20.97 34.20 37.07
C ASN A 545 22.51 34.17 36.95
N ASP A 546 23.19 35.11 37.63
CA ASP A 546 24.66 35.32 37.54
C ASP A 546 25.37 35.30 38.91
N TYR A 547 24.99 34.36 39.78
CA TYR A 547 25.58 34.12 41.08
C TYR A 547 26.84 33.25 41.04
N ASN A 548 27.19 32.67 39.88
CA ASN A 548 28.28 31.71 39.69
C ASN A 548 28.16 30.51 40.66
N ASP A 549 26.92 30.06 40.86
CA ASP A 549 26.57 28.93 41.71
C ASP A 549 25.29 28.25 41.23
N GLY A 550 24.70 27.36 42.04
CA GLY A 550 23.47 26.66 41.68
C GLY A 550 22.31 27.55 41.27
N ARG A 551 22.24 28.78 41.79
CA ARG A 551 21.12 29.71 41.51
C ARG A 551 21.06 30.15 40.06
N ASP A 552 22.14 29.95 39.29
CA ASP A 552 22.19 30.24 37.86
C ASP A 552 21.34 29.26 37.06
N LEU A 553 21.12 28.06 37.61
CA LEU A 553 20.46 26.97 36.91
C LEU A 553 19.00 26.85 37.34
N PHE A 554 18.08 27.22 36.45
CA PHE A 554 16.66 26.89 36.55
C PHE A 554 16.41 25.47 36.04
N VAL A 555 15.62 24.70 36.78
CA VAL A 555 15.24 23.33 36.41
C VAL A 555 13.73 23.17 36.54
N SER A 556 13.11 22.59 35.52
CA SER A 556 11.71 22.18 35.59
C SER A 556 11.47 20.79 34.99
N PHE A 557 10.49 20.07 35.53
CA PHE A 557 10.00 18.81 34.98
C PHE A 557 8.59 18.52 35.46
N LYS A 558 7.85 17.75 34.66
CA LYS A 558 6.57 17.16 35.04
C LYS A 558 6.80 15.88 35.83
N ARG A 559 6.13 15.75 36.97
CA ARG A 559 6.22 14.56 37.83
C ARG A 559 5.83 13.28 37.09
N ALA A 560 6.25 12.12 37.62
CA ALA A 560 5.82 10.84 37.07
C ALA A 560 4.28 10.73 37.08
N SER A 561 3.70 10.09 36.08
CA SER A 561 2.24 9.95 35.96
C SER A 561 1.62 9.16 37.11
N ASP A 562 2.39 8.26 37.70
CA ASP A 562 2.05 7.53 38.92
C ASP A 562 3.18 7.67 39.96
N GLU A 563 2.87 8.31 41.08
CA GLU A 563 3.78 8.51 42.21
C GLU A 563 3.43 7.62 43.41
N SER A 564 2.46 6.71 43.28
CA SER A 564 2.00 5.82 44.35
C SER A 564 3.15 5.01 44.96
N ASN A 565 4.18 4.75 44.16
CA ASN A 565 5.35 3.95 44.52
C ASN A 565 6.65 4.77 44.61
N ILE A 566 6.59 6.10 44.48
CA ILE A 566 7.76 6.99 44.52
C ILE A 566 7.87 7.67 45.90
N SER A 567 9.05 7.64 46.50
CA SER A 567 9.39 8.36 47.73
C SER A 567 9.72 9.83 47.49
N HIS A 568 10.63 10.11 46.55
CA HIS A 568 11.13 11.43 46.18
C HIS A 568 11.86 11.36 44.84
N TYR A 569 12.21 12.53 44.30
CA TYR A 569 13.10 12.69 43.15
C TYR A 569 14.46 13.24 43.58
N ARG A 570 15.52 12.91 42.83
CA ARG A 570 16.86 13.48 42.99
C ARG A 570 17.28 14.16 41.68
N ILE A 571 17.52 15.46 41.73
CA ILE A 571 17.97 16.30 40.62
C ILE A 571 19.49 16.33 40.62
N MET A 572 20.10 15.91 39.53
CA MET A 572 21.54 15.72 39.39
C MET A 572 22.06 16.58 38.24
N VAL A 573 23.06 17.41 38.53
CA VAL A 573 23.71 18.27 37.53
C VAL A 573 25.00 17.59 37.08
N VAL A 574 25.14 17.36 35.78
CA VAL A 574 26.27 16.62 35.20
C VAL A 574 26.95 17.51 34.17
N LYS A 575 28.29 17.60 34.20
CA LYS A 575 29.04 18.30 33.15
C LYS A 575 28.69 17.68 31.78
N ALA A 576 28.39 18.50 30.78
CA ALA A 576 27.88 18.04 29.49
C ALA A 576 28.82 17.01 28.81
N ALA A 577 30.13 17.15 28.98
CA ALA A 577 31.14 16.21 28.50
C ALA A 577 30.98 14.79 29.08
N ASN A 578 30.45 14.66 30.31
CA ASN A 578 30.29 13.39 31.01
C ASN A 578 28.87 12.82 30.88
N ALA A 579 27.91 13.60 30.37
CA ALA A 579 26.48 13.26 30.38
C ALA A 579 26.17 11.97 29.60
N ASN A 580 26.81 11.76 28.43
CA ASN A 580 26.60 10.54 27.64
C ASN A 580 27.09 9.26 28.35
N SER A 581 27.96 9.40 29.35
CA SER A 581 28.48 8.29 30.15
C SER A 581 27.78 8.14 31.50
N PHE A 582 26.81 9.01 31.80
CA PHE A 582 26.08 9.04 33.06
C PHE A 582 24.90 8.07 32.99
N THR A 583 25.02 6.94 33.68
CA THR A 583 24.05 5.84 33.63
C THR A 583 23.22 5.79 34.91
N LEU A 584 22.12 5.04 34.90
CA LEU A 584 21.32 4.74 36.10
C LEU A 584 22.19 4.24 37.27
N ALA A 585 23.15 3.33 36.99
CA ALA A 585 24.06 2.81 38.01
C ALA A 585 24.94 3.92 38.64
N LYS A 586 25.39 4.90 37.85
CA LYS A 586 26.13 6.06 38.39
C LYS A 586 25.21 6.97 39.20
N ALA A 587 24.00 7.23 38.70
CA ALA A 587 23.00 8.07 39.37
C ALA A 587 22.61 7.54 40.77
N ILE A 588 22.39 6.23 40.90
CA ILE A 588 22.06 5.59 42.19
C ILE A 588 23.14 5.86 43.24
N ASN A 589 24.41 5.90 42.84
CA ASN A 589 25.56 6.04 43.71
C ASN A 589 26.02 7.49 43.94
N VAL A 590 25.29 8.50 43.45
CA VAL A 590 25.62 9.91 43.71
C VAL A 590 25.42 10.23 45.20
N SER A 591 26.42 10.88 45.81
CA SER A 591 26.40 11.31 47.21
C SER A 591 25.22 12.24 47.49
N GLY A 592 24.64 12.15 48.70
CA GLY A 592 23.55 13.01 49.19
C GLY A 592 23.84 14.51 49.12
N SER A 593 25.11 14.91 49.14
CA SER A 593 25.55 16.30 49.03
C SER A 593 25.60 16.83 47.59
N ASN A 594 25.48 15.96 46.58
CA ASN A 594 25.74 16.23 45.17
C ASN A 594 24.47 16.10 44.30
N TYR A 595 23.29 16.11 44.92
CA TYR A 595 22.00 16.20 44.24
C TYR A 595 21.03 17.06 45.06
N ILE A 596 19.96 17.52 44.41
CA ILE A 596 18.87 18.26 45.06
C ILE A 596 17.67 17.32 45.17
N GLN A 597 17.08 17.21 46.36
CA GLN A 597 15.90 16.37 46.56
C GLN A 597 14.62 17.18 46.30
N ALA A 598 13.71 16.61 45.49
CA ALA A 598 12.37 17.14 45.27
C ALA A 598 11.30 16.17 45.78
N SER A 599 10.24 16.70 46.40
CA SER A 599 9.12 15.91 46.92
C SER A 599 8.13 15.52 45.82
N VAL A 600 7.42 14.41 46.02
CA VAL A 600 6.29 14.00 45.16
C VAL A 600 5.07 14.90 45.34
N GLY A 601 4.09 14.80 44.44
CA GLY A 601 2.77 15.43 44.56
C GLY A 601 2.56 16.69 43.70
N ARG A 602 3.62 17.27 43.13
CA ARG A 602 3.56 18.41 42.22
C ARG A 602 4.71 18.38 41.20
N ASP A 603 4.52 19.07 40.08
CA ASP A 603 5.60 19.32 39.13
C ASP A 603 6.70 20.18 39.78
N PHE A 604 7.95 20.00 39.34
CA PHE A 604 9.07 20.78 39.84
C PHE A 604 9.39 21.92 38.86
N SER A 605 9.63 23.11 39.41
CA SER A 605 9.96 24.30 38.62
C SER A 605 10.60 25.33 39.55
N ASP A 606 11.92 25.32 39.67
CA ASP A 606 12.64 26.21 40.58
C ASP A 606 14.10 26.41 40.15
N VAL A 607 14.76 27.43 40.72
CA VAL A 607 16.23 27.57 40.64
C VAL A 607 16.91 26.70 41.69
N LEU A 608 18.10 26.17 41.37
CA LEU A 608 18.83 25.37 42.36
C LEU A 608 19.38 26.26 43.49
N PRO A 609 19.56 25.73 44.71
CA PRO A 609 20.10 26.51 45.82
C PRO A 609 21.56 26.90 45.62
N SER A 610 22.03 27.95 46.29
CA SER A 610 23.42 28.46 46.20
C SER A 610 24.50 27.42 46.51
N GLY A 611 24.17 26.42 47.33
CA GLY A 611 25.07 25.32 47.69
C GLY A 611 25.08 24.15 46.71
N ALA A 612 24.29 24.17 45.63
CA ALA A 612 24.19 23.05 44.70
C ALA A 612 25.53 22.74 44.02
N ARG A 613 25.79 21.44 43.87
CA ARG A 613 27.00 20.88 43.29
C ARG A 613 26.63 19.97 42.13
N ASP A 614 27.57 19.80 41.21
CA ASP A 614 27.46 18.74 40.22
C ASP A 614 27.71 17.36 40.85
N VAL A 615 27.46 16.30 40.08
CA VAL A 615 27.60 14.91 40.54
C VAL A 615 29.02 14.55 40.99
N ASP A 616 30.04 15.27 40.51
CA ASP A 616 31.45 15.10 40.90
C ASP A 616 31.78 15.85 42.20
N GLY A 617 30.83 16.62 42.75
CA GLY A 617 30.98 17.42 43.96
C GLY A 617 31.59 18.80 43.73
N ALA A 618 31.82 19.22 42.49
CA ALA A 618 32.26 20.57 42.19
C ALA A 618 31.08 21.55 42.31
N LYS A 619 31.36 22.81 42.66
CA LYS A 619 30.33 23.85 42.59
C LYS A 619 29.92 24.03 41.14
N ILE A 620 28.63 24.24 40.93
CA ILE A 620 28.11 24.73 39.65
C ILE A 620 28.71 26.12 39.42
N GLN A 621 29.15 26.41 38.19
CA GLN A 621 29.91 27.63 37.90
C GLN A 621 29.73 28.07 36.44
N THR A 622 29.83 29.37 36.21
CA THR A 622 29.81 30.04 34.91
C THR A 622 30.92 29.52 33.99
N GLY A 623 30.65 29.45 32.69
CA GLY A 623 31.56 28.99 31.65
C GLY A 623 31.62 27.46 31.48
N VAL A 624 30.93 26.69 32.33
CA VAL A 624 30.84 25.24 32.20
C VAL A 624 29.49 24.86 31.61
N SER A 625 29.51 23.91 30.65
CA SER A 625 28.30 23.33 30.09
C SER A 625 27.82 22.16 30.94
N TYR A 626 26.53 22.12 31.26
CA TYR A 626 25.88 21.09 32.05
C TYR A 626 24.69 20.45 31.32
N ARG A 627 24.27 19.29 31.82
CA ARG A 627 22.95 18.68 31.58
C ARG A 627 22.40 18.22 32.92
N VAL A 628 21.08 18.23 33.04
CA VAL A 628 20.38 17.80 34.25
C VAL A 628 19.76 16.43 34.02
N PHE A 629 19.79 15.58 35.05
CA PHE A 629 19.08 14.32 35.12
C PHE A 629 18.23 14.28 36.38
N VAL A 630 17.15 13.51 36.36
CA VAL A 630 16.28 13.32 37.53
C VAL A 630 16.09 11.83 37.77
N LEU A 631 16.38 11.38 38.99
CA LEU A 631 16.22 10.00 39.44
C LEU A 631 14.96 9.89 40.31
N SER A 632 14.00 9.08 39.89
CA SER A 632 12.86 8.65 40.72
C SER A 632 13.30 7.55 41.68
N VAL A 633 12.93 7.64 42.96
CA VAL A 633 13.34 6.69 44.01
C VAL A 633 12.14 5.99 44.63
N GLY A 634 12.09 4.66 44.62
CA GLY A 634 10.95 3.89 45.14
C GLY A 634 10.75 3.88 46.65
N ARG A 635 9.52 3.53 47.09
CA ARG A 635 9.11 3.43 48.50
C ARG A 635 8.42 2.10 48.83
N GLY A 636 8.40 1.71 50.10
CA GLY A 636 7.68 0.53 50.57
C GLY A 636 8.22 -0.76 49.92
N SER A 637 7.36 -1.52 49.24
CA SER A 637 7.77 -2.71 48.49
C SER A 637 8.67 -2.41 47.28
N TYR A 638 8.80 -1.14 46.88
CA TYR A 638 9.65 -0.64 45.80
C TYR A 638 10.97 -0.03 46.32
N THR A 639 11.30 -0.23 47.60
CA THR A 639 12.57 0.26 48.15
C THR A 639 13.75 -0.46 47.48
N GLY A 640 14.66 0.31 46.88
CA GLY A 640 15.77 -0.20 46.08
C GLY A 640 15.58 -0.03 44.57
N GLU A 641 14.43 0.50 44.14
CA GLU A 641 14.09 0.69 42.74
C GLU A 641 14.26 2.14 42.29
N TYR A 642 14.74 2.30 41.07
CA TYR A 642 15.19 3.57 40.54
C TYR A 642 14.95 3.69 39.04
N THR A 643 14.49 4.87 38.62
CA THR A 643 14.36 5.19 37.19
C THR A 643 14.96 6.56 36.92
N LEU A 644 15.92 6.61 36.00
CA LEU A 644 16.60 7.84 35.60
C LEU A 644 15.89 8.44 34.38
N SER A 645 15.65 9.74 34.39
CA SER A 645 15.13 10.47 33.23
C SER A 645 16.15 10.50 32.08
N GLU A 646 15.68 10.80 30.88
CA GLU A 646 16.54 11.38 29.85
C GLU A 646 17.16 12.69 30.36
N SER A 647 18.33 13.05 29.80
CA SER A 647 19.00 14.31 30.16
C SER A 647 18.27 15.51 29.59
N SER A 648 18.31 16.66 30.28
CA SER A 648 17.98 17.95 29.67
C SER A 648 18.85 18.25 28.44
N SER A 649 18.44 19.21 27.62
CA SER A 649 19.36 19.86 26.69
C SER A 649 20.59 20.42 27.42
N THR A 650 21.71 20.55 26.70
CA THR A 650 22.91 21.22 27.23
C THR A 650 22.60 22.67 27.55
N VAL A 651 22.93 23.08 28.77
CA VAL A 651 22.89 24.47 29.24
C VAL A 651 24.31 24.94 29.48
N VAL A 652 24.66 26.12 28.99
CA VAL A 652 25.94 26.76 29.28
C VAL A 652 25.65 27.90 30.23
N LEU A 653 26.25 27.86 31.41
CA LEU A 653 26.10 28.98 32.35
C LEU A 653 26.95 30.15 31.85
N THR A 654 26.31 31.28 31.65
CA THR A 654 26.86 32.53 31.14
C THR A 654 26.43 33.67 32.06
N ASN A 655 27.08 34.83 31.95
CA ASN A 655 26.59 36.02 32.62
C ASN A 655 25.42 36.58 31.81
N ASN A 656 24.19 36.28 32.21
CA ASN A 656 22.93 36.64 31.56
C ASN A 656 22.50 38.10 31.77
N PHE A 657 23.08 38.81 32.74
CA PHE A 657 22.84 40.23 32.92
C PHE A 657 23.94 41.07 32.26
N SER A 658 23.54 41.80 31.21
CA SER A 658 24.34 42.85 30.61
C SER A 658 24.37 44.08 31.52
N VAL A 659 25.53 44.73 31.64
CA VAL A 659 25.59 46.09 32.15
C VAL A 659 24.82 47.01 31.19
N GLY A 660 23.85 47.78 31.70
CA GLY A 660 23.02 48.67 30.88
C GLY A 660 23.79 49.91 30.39
N THR A 661 23.44 50.43 29.22
CA THR A 661 23.91 51.74 28.75
C THR A 661 23.21 52.87 29.50
N VAL A 662 23.90 54.01 29.63
CA VAL A 662 23.26 55.26 30.08
C VAL A 662 22.26 55.76 29.04
N SER A 663 21.28 56.57 29.48
CA SER A 663 20.28 57.17 28.58
C SER A 663 20.29 58.70 28.62
N GLY A 664 19.71 59.35 27.61
CA GLY A 664 19.61 60.82 27.54
C GLY A 664 20.96 61.55 27.59
N LEU A 665 22.01 60.99 26.97
CA LEU A 665 23.31 61.63 26.89
C LEU A 665 23.23 62.94 26.09
N THR A 666 23.62 64.05 26.71
CA THR A 666 23.76 65.36 26.08
C THR A 666 25.14 65.95 26.40
N ALA A 667 25.64 66.78 25.47
CA ALA A 667 26.85 67.56 25.64
C ALA A 667 26.53 69.01 25.27
N ALA A 668 26.92 69.96 26.12
CA ALA A 668 26.63 71.38 25.97
C ALA A 668 27.87 72.22 26.22
N ASP A 669 28.01 73.30 25.47
CA ASP A 669 28.96 74.39 25.69
C ASP A 669 28.30 75.40 26.64
N ILE A 670 28.80 75.51 27.88
CA ILE A 670 28.17 76.27 28.97
C ILE A 670 29.01 77.47 29.45
N GLY A 671 30.11 77.78 28.76
CA GLY A 671 31.04 78.81 29.15
C GLY A 671 31.86 79.30 27.97
N ASP A 672 32.91 80.04 28.25
CA ASP A 672 33.82 80.52 27.21
C ASP A 672 35.23 80.58 27.80
N TYR A 673 35.78 79.38 28.06
CA TYR A 673 37.11 79.23 28.65
C TYR A 673 38.17 78.88 27.60
N GLY A 674 37.77 78.66 26.35
CA GLY A 674 38.67 78.36 25.23
C GLY A 674 39.33 76.98 25.32
N ASP A 675 38.99 76.23 26.35
CA ASP A 675 39.48 74.90 26.68
C ASP A 675 38.31 74.09 27.24
N GLY A 676 38.44 72.75 27.29
CA GLY A 676 37.32 71.86 27.62
C GLY A 676 36.60 72.09 28.97
N ARG A 677 36.92 73.10 29.77
CA ARG A 677 36.16 73.51 30.98
C ARG A 677 34.74 73.97 30.69
N ASP A 678 34.45 74.43 29.48
CA ASP A 678 33.10 74.82 29.04
C ASP A 678 32.27 73.64 28.52
N LEU A 679 32.86 72.45 28.37
CA LEU A 679 32.13 71.24 28.07
C LEU A 679 31.41 70.70 29.32
N GLN A 680 30.09 70.66 29.27
CA GLN A 680 29.26 69.95 30.25
C GLN A 680 28.57 68.76 29.60
N VAL A 681 28.68 67.58 30.21
CA VAL A 681 28.03 66.35 29.75
C VAL A 681 27.03 65.88 30.78
N GLN A 682 25.79 65.60 30.36
CA GLN A 682 24.73 65.09 31.23
C GLN A 682 24.16 63.77 30.69
N PHE A 683 23.81 62.84 31.58
CA PHE A 683 23.16 61.58 31.22
C PHE A 683 22.37 60.98 32.39
N TYR A 684 21.33 60.22 32.09
CA TYR A 684 20.60 59.42 33.07
C TYR A 684 21.30 58.08 33.31
N ARG A 685 21.24 57.61 34.55
CA ARG A 685 21.80 56.33 34.99
C ARG A 685 21.25 55.16 34.16
N ALA A 686 22.04 54.10 34.05
CA ALA A 686 21.53 52.84 33.50
C ALA A 686 20.42 52.28 34.39
N THR A 687 19.47 51.55 33.81
CA THR A 687 18.30 50.99 34.51
C THR A 687 18.67 50.04 35.66
N GLU A 688 19.79 49.31 35.55
CA GLU A 688 20.30 48.39 36.58
C GLU A 688 21.72 48.78 37.03
N GLU A 689 21.79 49.80 37.89
CA GLU A 689 23.06 50.39 38.38
C GLU A 689 23.74 49.54 39.48
N SER A 690 23.06 48.51 40.00
CA SER A 690 23.60 47.51 40.93
C SER A 690 24.83 46.79 40.35
N ASN A 691 24.82 46.56 39.03
CA ASN A 691 25.87 45.82 38.32
C ASN A 691 27.04 46.72 37.87
N ILE A 692 26.94 48.04 38.02
CA ILE A 692 27.92 49.02 37.54
C ILE A 692 28.85 49.43 38.69
N SER A 693 30.16 49.55 38.46
CA SER A 693 31.10 50.11 39.44
C SER A 693 31.19 51.63 39.34
N GLN A 694 31.26 52.17 38.12
CA GLN A 694 31.40 53.59 37.80
C GLN A 694 31.06 53.84 36.33
N TYR A 695 30.88 55.10 35.95
CA TYR A 695 30.82 55.53 34.55
C TYR A 695 32.12 56.23 34.14
N ARG A 696 32.49 56.11 32.88
CA ARG A 696 33.62 56.84 32.27
C ARG A 696 33.13 57.64 31.07
N VAL A 697 33.47 58.92 31.00
CA VAL A 697 33.08 59.83 29.91
C VAL A 697 34.29 60.09 29.03
N TYR A 698 34.12 59.86 27.73
CA TYR A 698 35.17 60.00 26.71
C TYR A 698 34.81 61.10 25.74
N VAL A 699 35.79 61.95 25.41
CA VAL A 699 35.69 62.97 24.37
C VAL A 699 36.53 62.51 23.18
N VAL A 700 35.92 62.42 22.00
CA VAL A 700 36.52 61.82 20.80
C VAL A 700 36.38 62.82 19.67
N LYS A 701 37.41 63.08 18.86
CA LYS A 701 37.26 63.95 17.68
C LYS A 701 36.13 63.44 16.77
N ALA A 702 35.32 64.34 16.21
CA ALA A 702 34.18 63.98 15.36
C ALA A 702 34.56 63.30 14.02
N SER A 703 35.84 63.14 13.72
CA SER A 703 36.32 62.28 12.64
C SER A 703 36.46 60.80 13.04
N LYS A 704 36.39 60.46 14.34
CA LYS A 704 36.62 59.12 14.89
C LYS A 704 35.40 58.56 15.62
N THR A 705 35.32 57.24 15.70
CA THR A 705 34.36 56.51 16.53
C THR A 705 35.10 55.79 17.65
N LEU A 706 34.38 55.46 18.72
CA LEU A 706 34.91 54.72 19.85
C LEU A 706 34.12 53.43 20.00
N THR A 707 34.81 52.30 20.03
CA THR A 707 34.22 50.99 20.36
C THR A 707 34.36 50.69 21.85
N THR A 708 33.57 49.76 22.37
CA THR A 708 33.66 49.34 23.78
C THR A 708 35.07 48.85 24.14
N ALA A 709 35.72 48.06 23.27
CA ALA A 709 37.09 47.58 23.51
C ALA A 709 38.10 48.74 23.57
N GLN A 710 38.03 49.68 22.62
CA GLN A 710 38.89 50.87 22.63
C GLN A 710 38.64 51.75 23.86
N ALA A 711 37.40 51.87 24.33
CA ALA A 711 37.07 52.62 25.53
C ALA A 711 37.69 51.97 26.79
N ILE A 712 37.61 50.63 26.90
CA ILE A 712 38.19 49.88 28.02
C ILE A 712 39.70 50.12 28.14
N ASP A 713 40.41 50.13 27.01
CA ASP A 713 41.87 50.27 26.96
C ASP A 713 42.38 51.72 26.99
N ASN A 714 41.50 52.72 26.81
CA ASN A 714 41.88 54.13 26.76
C ASN A 714 41.99 54.75 28.17
N ARG A 715 43.08 55.50 28.41
CA ARG A 715 43.40 56.15 29.68
C ARG A 715 42.89 57.58 29.84
N TYR A 716 42.38 58.20 28.77
CA TYR A 716 41.89 59.58 28.75
C TYR A 716 40.35 59.57 28.84
N TYR A 717 39.84 59.73 30.06
CA TYR A 717 38.42 59.81 30.36
C TYR A 717 38.18 60.57 31.67
N GLU A 718 36.96 61.06 31.85
CA GLU A 718 36.49 61.58 33.14
C GLU A 718 35.69 60.51 33.87
N THR A 719 35.95 60.32 35.16
CA THR A 719 35.22 59.34 35.98
C THR A 719 34.00 59.98 36.62
N VAL A 720 32.84 59.33 36.48
CA VAL A 720 31.61 59.75 37.16
C VAL A 720 31.16 58.63 38.09
N SER A 721 31.09 58.93 39.39
CA SER A 721 30.62 57.98 40.40
C SER A 721 29.12 57.69 40.25
N LYS A 722 28.73 56.44 40.49
CA LYS A 722 27.32 56.05 40.58
C LYS A 722 26.60 56.56 41.84
N SER A 723 27.35 56.92 42.89
CA SER A 723 26.81 57.25 44.22
C SER A 723 26.35 58.70 44.40
N GLY A 724 26.15 59.46 43.32
CA GLY A 724 25.69 60.85 43.39
C GLY A 724 24.24 60.99 43.88
N SER A 725 23.86 62.15 44.43
CA SER A 725 22.47 62.44 44.86
C SER A 725 21.57 62.96 43.74
N THR A 726 22.10 63.19 42.53
CA THR A 726 21.38 63.79 41.39
C THR A 726 21.19 62.79 40.25
N ASN A 727 20.12 62.94 39.47
CA ASN A 727 19.85 62.24 38.21
C ASN A 727 19.05 63.22 37.30
N PRO A 728 19.57 63.66 36.15
CA PRO A 728 20.76 63.17 35.44
C PRO A 728 22.08 63.42 36.20
N LEU A 729 23.07 62.57 35.92
CA LEU A 729 24.46 62.73 36.34
C LEU A 729 25.16 63.71 35.40
N THR A 730 26.08 64.50 35.95
CA THR A 730 26.85 65.49 35.20
C THR A 730 28.34 65.17 35.32
N ALA A 731 29.06 65.17 34.19
CA ALA A 731 30.51 65.13 34.18
C ALA A 731 31.07 66.55 34.06
N ALA A 732 32.01 66.87 34.95
CA ALA A 732 32.77 68.12 34.91
C ALA A 732 34.10 67.87 34.22
N PHE A 733 34.47 68.79 33.33
CA PHE A 733 35.75 68.76 32.61
C PHE A 733 36.64 69.89 33.13
N GLY A 734 37.95 69.63 33.17
CA GLY A 734 38.96 70.58 33.60
C GLY A 734 39.88 71.02 32.46
N TYR A 735 40.74 72.00 32.73
CA TYR A 735 41.79 72.43 31.79
C TYR A 735 42.77 71.29 31.43
N SER A 736 42.88 70.28 32.30
CA SER A 736 43.72 69.09 32.09
C SER A 736 42.99 67.96 31.36
N SER A 737 41.69 68.07 31.08
CA SER A 737 40.96 67.06 30.34
C SER A 737 41.50 66.95 28.91
N ARG A 738 41.50 65.73 28.38
CA ARG A 738 42.04 65.39 27.05
C ARG A 738 41.01 64.59 26.28
N ASP A 739 41.10 64.68 24.95
CA ASP A 739 40.38 63.74 24.10
C ASP A 739 41.04 62.35 24.12
N THR A 740 40.41 61.37 23.47
CA THR A 740 40.90 59.98 23.42
C THR A 740 42.25 59.80 22.73
N ASP A 741 42.73 60.80 21.96
CA ASP A 741 44.07 60.79 21.36
C ASP A 741 45.14 61.35 22.32
N GLY A 742 44.71 62.01 23.41
CA GLY A 742 45.56 62.67 24.38
C GLY A 742 45.78 64.17 24.12
N ASP A 743 45.08 64.74 23.14
CA ASP A 743 45.15 66.17 22.82
C ASP A 743 44.25 66.98 23.76
N THR A 744 44.55 68.27 23.94
CA THR A 744 43.65 69.19 24.66
C THR A 744 42.33 69.34 23.92
N ILE A 745 41.24 69.47 24.66
CA ILE A 745 39.92 69.80 24.10
C ILE A 745 39.91 71.31 23.79
N GLN A 746 39.52 71.69 22.57
CA GLN A 746 39.68 73.05 22.03
C GLN A 746 38.42 73.59 21.33
N ASN A 747 38.28 74.90 21.30
CA ASN A 747 37.24 75.59 20.52
C ASN A 747 37.38 75.33 19.01
N ASN A 748 36.27 75.45 18.30
CA ASN A 748 36.11 75.23 16.86
C ASN A 748 36.47 73.81 16.39
N THR A 749 36.68 72.87 17.31
CA THR A 749 36.86 71.45 17.01
C THR A 749 35.58 70.69 17.34
N ALA A 750 35.08 69.92 16.39
CA ALA A 750 33.91 69.07 16.60
C ALA A 750 34.31 67.77 17.32
N TYR A 751 33.54 67.40 18.34
CA TYR A 751 33.73 66.20 19.16
C TYR A 751 32.47 65.33 19.23
N ARG A 752 32.68 64.06 19.54
CA ARG A 752 31.69 63.07 20.00
C ARG A 752 32.00 62.73 21.45
N VAL A 753 30.98 62.75 22.29
CA VAL A 753 31.06 62.33 23.68
C VAL A 753 30.42 60.97 23.84
N TYR A 754 31.10 60.04 24.50
CA TYR A 754 30.58 58.70 24.85
C TYR A 754 30.63 58.49 26.36
N VAL A 755 29.74 57.65 26.88
CA VAL A 755 29.77 57.20 28.28
C VAL A 755 29.82 55.68 28.33
N LEU A 756 30.81 55.13 29.04
CA LEU A 756 30.96 53.70 29.30
C LEU A 756 30.46 53.37 30.71
N SER A 757 29.48 52.48 30.80
CA SER A 757 29.08 51.81 32.04
C SER A 757 30.03 50.64 32.30
N LEU A 758 30.79 50.69 33.41
CA LEU A 758 31.77 49.65 33.76
C LEU A 758 31.17 48.63 34.74
N GLY A 759 31.25 47.33 34.42
CA GLY A 759 30.72 46.26 35.29
C GLY A 759 31.50 46.05 36.59
N SER A 760 30.83 45.57 37.63
CA SER A 760 31.37 45.34 38.98
C SER A 760 31.26 43.88 39.41
N GLY A 761 32.15 43.41 40.31
CA GLY A 761 32.07 42.06 40.89
C GLY A 761 32.05 40.96 39.83
N SER A 762 31.04 40.09 39.87
CA SER A 762 30.81 39.01 38.87
C SER A 762 30.54 39.53 37.46
N TYR A 763 30.23 40.82 37.30
CA TYR A 763 30.03 41.51 36.03
C TYR A 763 31.29 42.21 35.51
N ALA A 764 32.44 42.07 36.20
CA ALA A 764 33.70 42.64 35.74
C ALA A 764 34.06 42.12 34.34
N GLY A 765 34.08 43.02 33.36
CA GLY A 765 34.30 42.71 31.94
C GLY A 765 33.05 42.86 31.05
N SER A 766 31.86 42.82 31.63
CA SER A 766 30.61 43.17 30.94
C SER A 766 30.44 44.69 30.98
N ASN A 767 30.74 45.39 29.88
CA ASN A 767 30.68 46.86 29.80
C ASN A 767 29.80 47.32 28.65
N ALA A 768 29.16 48.48 28.78
CA ALA A 768 28.27 49.02 27.76
C ALA A 768 28.57 50.48 27.44
N LEU A 769 28.78 50.78 26.16
CA LEU A 769 29.09 52.11 25.65
C LEU A 769 27.83 52.77 25.10
N SER A 770 27.58 54.02 25.45
CA SER A 770 26.44 54.79 24.94
C SER A 770 26.56 55.10 23.45
N ASN A 771 25.44 55.48 22.83
CA ASN A 771 25.50 56.27 21.60
C ASN A 771 26.15 57.63 21.88
N PRO A 772 26.84 58.26 20.89
CA PRO A 772 27.53 59.51 21.12
C PRO A 772 26.61 60.74 21.09
N ALA A 773 26.96 61.77 21.85
CA ALA A 773 26.47 63.14 21.67
C ALA A 773 27.51 63.97 20.89
N LEU A 774 27.07 64.78 19.93
CA LEU A 774 27.94 65.67 19.15
C LEU A 774 27.99 67.07 19.77
N ILE A 775 29.17 67.69 19.77
CA ILE A 775 29.37 69.07 20.27
C ILE A 775 30.55 69.74 19.56
N THR A 776 30.47 71.06 19.35
CA THR A 776 31.60 71.91 18.95
C THR A 776 31.63 73.08 19.94
N LEU A 777 32.75 73.28 20.62
CA LEU A 777 32.94 74.39 21.56
C LEU A 777 33.22 75.68 20.79
N THR A 778 32.69 76.82 21.22
CA THR A 778 32.77 78.09 20.49
C THR A 778 33.36 79.21 21.32
N ASP A 779 34.21 80.04 20.71
CA ASP A 779 34.70 81.29 21.34
C ASP A 779 33.64 82.37 21.18
N SER A 780 32.97 82.69 22.28
CA SER A 780 31.85 83.64 22.33
C SER A 780 32.28 85.06 22.72
N SER A 781 33.58 85.32 22.84
CA SER A 781 34.13 86.54 23.46
C SER A 781 34.32 87.72 22.49
N LEU A 782 34.16 87.54 21.18
CA LEU A 782 34.38 88.59 20.16
C LEU A 782 33.09 89.25 19.66
N VAL A 783 33.08 90.58 19.53
CA VAL A 783 32.03 91.33 18.83
C VAL A 783 32.21 91.18 17.32
N GLN A 784 31.18 90.70 16.64
CA GLN A 784 31.20 90.48 15.19
C GLN A 784 30.69 91.71 14.42
N ALA A 785 31.27 91.97 13.25
CA ALA A 785 30.75 92.99 12.33
C ALA A 785 29.45 92.52 11.67
N VAL A 786 28.54 93.46 11.38
CA VAL A 786 27.37 93.17 10.54
C VAL A 786 27.79 92.79 9.12
N THR A 787 26.92 92.07 8.42
CA THR A 787 27.13 91.67 7.01
C THR A 787 26.02 92.22 6.12
N ASN A 788 26.19 92.14 4.79
CA ASN A 788 25.20 92.58 3.81
C ASN A 788 24.73 94.03 3.98
N VAL A 789 25.65 94.95 4.26
CA VAL A 789 25.33 96.39 4.33
C VAL A 789 24.99 96.88 2.92
N THR A 790 23.81 97.47 2.76
CA THR A 790 23.35 98.09 1.51
C THR A 790 22.77 99.47 1.79
N ALA A 791 22.90 100.37 0.82
CA ALA A 791 22.30 101.69 0.84
C ALA A 791 21.53 101.90 -0.47
N ILE A 792 20.30 102.39 -0.36
CA ILE A 792 19.47 102.79 -1.48
C ILE A 792 19.12 104.28 -1.34
N THR A 793 18.91 104.94 -2.46
CA THR A 793 18.53 106.35 -2.53
C THR A 793 17.16 106.51 -3.18
N ASP A 794 16.24 107.21 -2.52
CA ASP A 794 15.07 107.82 -3.17
C ASP A 794 15.52 109.11 -3.89
N THR A 795 14.78 109.62 -4.87
CA THR A 795 15.12 110.84 -5.62
C THR A 795 14.19 112.01 -5.28
N SER A 796 13.64 112.00 -4.08
CA SER A 796 12.51 112.86 -3.72
C SER A 796 12.89 114.22 -3.15
N THR A 797 14.02 114.35 -2.43
CA THR A 797 14.33 115.57 -1.65
C THR A 797 15.72 116.16 -1.89
N GLY A 798 16.66 115.38 -2.44
CA GLY A 798 18.06 115.78 -2.58
C GLY A 798 18.82 115.90 -1.26
N GLN A 799 18.30 115.32 -0.18
CA GLN A 799 18.83 115.40 1.18
C GLN A 799 19.10 114.01 1.78
N ALA A 800 19.74 113.95 2.95
CA ALA A 800 20.04 112.70 3.65
C ALA A 800 18.83 111.77 3.86
N SER A 801 17.61 112.31 3.96
CA SER A 801 16.36 111.56 4.09
C SER A 801 16.13 110.56 2.95
N ASP A 802 16.72 110.81 1.79
CA ASP A 802 16.66 109.95 0.61
C ASP A 802 17.48 108.67 0.80
N ILE A 803 18.48 108.63 1.69
CA ILE A 803 19.29 107.43 1.93
C ILE A 803 18.57 106.51 2.93
N LYS A 804 18.38 105.25 2.53
CA LYS A 804 17.91 104.16 3.41
C LYS A 804 18.95 103.03 3.45
N VAL A 805 19.31 102.58 4.64
CA VAL A 805 20.36 101.58 4.88
C VAL A 805 19.78 100.29 5.43
N SER A 806 20.23 99.16 4.92
CA SER A 806 19.88 97.82 5.41
C SER A 806 21.14 97.00 5.71
N PHE A 807 21.09 96.11 6.70
CA PHE A 807 22.17 95.18 7.03
C PHE A 807 21.68 93.95 7.80
N THR A 808 22.46 92.86 7.71
CA THR A 808 22.24 91.61 8.45
C THR A 808 23.00 91.64 9.77
N LYS A 809 22.29 91.42 10.88
CA LYS A 809 22.89 91.38 12.23
C LYS A 809 23.79 90.14 12.39
N PRO A 810 24.74 90.12 13.33
CA PRO A 810 25.45 88.90 13.71
C PRO A 810 24.52 87.90 14.42
N ALA A 811 24.88 86.62 14.35
CA ALA A 811 24.13 85.55 15.02
C ALA A 811 24.06 85.78 16.54
N ASN A 812 25.15 86.26 17.14
CA ASN A 812 25.26 86.56 18.56
C ASN A 812 25.39 88.08 18.79
N GLU A 813 24.41 88.70 19.43
CA GLU A 813 24.43 90.11 19.83
C GLU A 813 24.70 90.31 21.32
N THR A 814 25.02 89.24 22.07
CA THR A 814 25.17 89.29 23.54
C THR A 814 26.17 90.35 24.00
N ASN A 815 27.26 90.53 23.23
CA ASN A 815 28.33 91.48 23.52
C ASN A 815 28.19 92.81 22.75
N ILE A 816 27.14 92.99 21.94
CA ILE A 816 26.88 94.23 21.19
C ILE A 816 25.95 95.12 22.02
N ASP A 817 26.34 96.38 22.16
CA ASP A 817 25.55 97.41 22.82
C ASP A 817 24.53 98.02 21.84
N HIS A 818 25.01 98.53 20.70
CA HIS A 818 24.21 99.06 19.60
C HIS A 818 25.02 99.10 18.30
N TYR A 819 24.38 99.49 17.19
CA TYR A 819 25.03 99.75 15.91
C TYR A 819 25.09 101.25 15.59
N ARG A 820 26.07 101.67 14.79
CA ARG A 820 26.14 103.03 14.22
C ARG A 820 26.26 102.96 12.70
N ILE A 821 25.32 103.55 11.98
CA ILE A 821 25.37 103.73 10.53
C ILE A 821 26.14 105.01 10.23
N LEU A 822 27.20 104.88 9.43
CA LEU A 822 28.19 105.91 9.17
C LEU A 822 28.21 106.18 7.65
N VAL A 823 27.71 107.34 7.22
CA VAL A 823 27.77 107.76 5.81
C VAL A 823 29.11 108.46 5.57
N VAL A 824 29.92 107.97 4.64
CA VAL A 824 31.31 108.40 4.43
C VAL A 824 31.46 108.89 2.99
N PRO A 825 31.93 110.13 2.75
CA PRO A 825 32.28 110.61 1.41
C PRO A 825 33.26 109.68 0.73
N ALA A 826 33.00 109.34 -0.55
CA ALA A 826 33.82 108.40 -1.29
C ALA A 826 35.31 108.79 -1.32
N GLU A 827 35.64 110.09 -1.33
CA GLU A 827 37.03 110.56 -1.25
C GLU A 827 37.73 110.30 0.10
N GLN A 828 36.99 110.06 1.19
CA GLN A 828 37.53 109.81 2.53
C GLN A 828 37.52 108.33 2.94
N VAL A 829 36.88 107.44 2.16
CA VAL A 829 36.69 106.01 2.51
C VAL A 829 38.00 105.27 2.74
N ASN A 830 39.04 105.54 1.95
CA ASN A 830 40.36 104.86 2.11
C ASN A 830 41.04 105.17 3.44
N ASN A 831 40.67 106.26 4.11
CA ASN A 831 41.20 106.67 5.40
C ASN A 831 40.24 106.36 6.57
N PHE A 832 39.10 105.71 6.29
CA PHE A 832 38.08 105.38 7.29
C PHE A 832 38.24 103.93 7.76
N ASN A 833 38.63 103.74 9.02
CA ASN A 833 38.87 102.44 9.65
C ASN A 833 38.15 102.34 11.02
N LEU A 834 38.32 101.22 11.73
CA LEU A 834 37.67 100.99 13.03
C LEU A 834 37.99 102.09 14.06
N SER A 835 39.22 102.61 14.07
CA SER A 835 39.60 103.69 14.99
C SER A 835 38.87 104.99 14.67
N SER A 836 38.80 105.39 13.39
CA SER A 836 38.05 106.58 12.99
C SER A 836 36.55 106.41 13.24
N ALA A 837 35.98 105.22 12.94
CA ALA A 837 34.56 104.91 13.16
C ALA A 837 34.15 105.01 14.64
N ASN A 838 34.99 104.53 15.56
CA ASN A 838 34.74 104.63 17.00
C ASN A 838 34.71 106.09 17.51
N ASN A 839 35.47 106.98 16.86
CA ASN A 839 35.64 108.37 17.25
C ASN A 839 34.68 109.36 16.54
N VAL A 840 33.76 108.88 15.70
CA VAL A 840 32.76 109.75 15.06
C VAL A 840 31.83 110.36 16.12
N MET A 841 31.67 111.69 16.07
CA MET A 841 30.89 112.44 17.05
C MET A 841 29.40 112.10 16.97
N ALA A 842 28.71 112.16 18.11
CA ALA A 842 27.26 112.01 18.15
C ALA A 842 26.59 113.14 17.32
N GLY A 843 25.69 112.78 16.41
CA GLY A 843 25.11 113.68 15.40
C GLY A 843 25.64 113.45 13.98
N ASN A 844 26.76 112.72 13.84
CA ASN A 844 27.41 112.38 12.56
C ASN A 844 27.23 110.90 12.20
N TYR A 845 26.33 110.19 12.88
CA TYR A 845 25.99 108.79 12.64
C TYR A 845 24.57 108.47 13.09
N THR A 846 23.92 107.48 12.47
CA THR A 846 22.61 107.02 12.94
C THR A 846 22.75 105.84 13.91
N PRO A 847 22.34 105.95 15.18
CA PRO A 847 22.32 104.82 16.10
C PRO A 847 21.17 103.86 15.79
N VAL A 848 21.41 102.55 15.91
CA VAL A 848 20.39 101.51 15.77
C VAL A 848 20.55 100.50 16.91
N ALA A 849 19.46 100.18 17.62
CA ALA A 849 19.50 99.25 18.74
C ALA A 849 19.75 97.79 18.30
N ALA A 850 20.48 97.02 19.13
CA ALA A 850 20.65 95.58 18.95
C ALA A 850 19.38 94.85 19.41
N THR A 851 18.42 94.69 18.50
CA THR A 851 17.05 94.21 18.81
C THR A 851 16.81 92.73 18.54
N GLY A 852 17.81 91.98 18.07
CA GLY A 852 17.61 90.60 17.64
C GLY A 852 17.09 90.46 16.19
N ASN A 853 16.85 91.56 15.47
CA ASN A 853 16.35 91.53 14.09
C ASN A 853 17.33 92.17 13.09
N ASN A 854 17.31 91.70 11.85
CA ASN A 854 18.00 92.37 10.74
C ASN A 854 17.42 93.77 10.53
N VAL A 855 18.27 94.68 10.06
CA VAL A 855 17.91 96.09 9.90
C VAL A 855 17.59 96.36 8.43
N SER A 856 16.43 96.97 8.17
CA SER A 856 15.96 97.26 6.81
C SER A 856 15.48 98.71 6.69
N ASN A 857 15.85 99.36 5.60
CA ASN A 857 15.44 100.70 5.19
C ASN A 857 15.58 101.79 6.27
N GLN A 858 16.63 101.75 7.09
CA GLN A 858 16.84 102.77 8.12
C GLN A 858 17.27 104.10 7.50
N PRO A 859 16.57 105.21 7.80
CA PRO A 859 17.00 106.54 7.38
C PRO A 859 18.30 106.95 8.06
N VAL A 860 19.08 107.81 7.39
CA VAL A 860 20.33 108.35 7.95
C VAL A 860 20.16 109.76 8.50
N GLN A 861 21.06 110.19 9.39
CA GLN A 861 21.14 111.57 9.88
C GLN A 861 21.61 112.53 8.77
N SER A 862 21.40 113.84 8.96
CA SER A 862 21.67 114.88 7.94
C SER A 862 23.15 115.15 7.67
N GLN A 863 24.05 114.66 8.52
CA GLN A 863 25.49 114.87 8.42
C GLN A 863 26.22 113.56 8.10
N ASP A 864 27.31 113.67 7.34
CA ASP A 864 28.25 112.58 7.10
C ASP A 864 29.14 112.33 8.32
N ALA A 865 29.93 111.26 8.29
CA ALA A 865 30.80 110.83 9.38
C ALA A 865 31.89 111.87 9.75
N PHE A 866 32.08 112.91 8.94
CA PHE A 866 33.03 114.02 9.19
C PHE A 866 32.32 115.32 9.60
N GLY A 867 30.99 115.33 9.70
CA GLY A 867 30.18 116.46 10.17
C GLY A 867 29.75 117.44 9.09
N ALA A 868 30.03 117.14 7.81
CA ALA A 868 29.50 117.94 6.70
C ALA A 868 28.06 117.51 6.39
N THR A 869 27.21 118.46 5.98
CA THR A 869 25.85 118.14 5.53
C THR A 869 25.91 117.22 4.32
N ILE A 870 25.06 116.19 4.30
CA ILE A 870 24.94 115.28 3.16
C ILE A 870 24.19 116.01 2.04
N GLU A 871 24.92 116.28 0.95
CA GLU A 871 24.43 117.03 -0.21
C GLU A 871 24.23 116.16 -1.46
N ALA A 872 23.32 116.59 -2.34
CA ALA A 872 23.13 116.00 -3.66
C ALA A 872 24.38 116.10 -4.56
N ASN A 873 24.48 115.23 -5.55
CA ASN A 873 25.59 115.09 -6.52
C ASN A 873 26.96 114.68 -5.95
N LYS A 874 27.11 114.54 -4.63
CA LYS A 874 28.30 113.97 -3.98
C LYS A 874 28.18 112.44 -3.85
N THR A 875 29.32 111.74 -3.92
CA THR A 875 29.37 110.27 -3.86
C THR A 875 29.69 109.81 -2.44
N TYR A 876 28.95 108.83 -1.93
CA TYR A 876 29.12 108.29 -0.58
C TYR A 876 29.19 106.76 -0.57
N GLN A 877 29.71 106.20 0.52
CA GLN A 877 29.57 104.80 0.91
C GLN A 877 29.12 104.74 2.37
N VAL A 878 28.47 103.66 2.77
CA VAL A 878 28.02 103.47 4.16
C VAL A 878 28.82 102.37 4.84
N PHE A 879 29.23 102.62 6.08
CA PHE A 879 29.75 101.62 7.01
C PHE A 879 28.77 101.43 8.16
N VAL A 880 28.81 100.26 8.79
CA VAL A 880 28.09 100.01 10.05
C VAL A 880 29.07 99.51 11.10
N LEU A 881 29.17 100.23 12.21
CA LEU A 881 29.96 99.86 13.37
C LEU A 881 29.09 99.09 14.35
N SER A 882 29.50 97.88 14.72
CA SER A 882 28.92 97.09 15.81
C SER A 882 29.64 97.45 17.10
N VAL A 883 28.99 98.22 17.97
CA VAL A 883 29.60 98.77 19.18
C VAL A 883 29.56 97.71 20.29
N GLY A 884 30.73 97.39 20.84
CA GLY A 884 30.82 96.45 21.96
C GLY A 884 30.29 97.04 23.27
N LYS A 885 29.73 96.19 24.15
CA LYS A 885 29.50 96.55 25.56
C LYS A 885 30.83 96.83 26.26
N SER A 886 30.78 97.47 27.44
CA SER A 886 31.98 97.80 28.23
C SER A 886 32.91 96.58 28.38
N GLY A 887 34.18 96.71 27.95
CA GLY A 887 35.17 95.64 27.95
C GLY A 887 35.35 94.88 26.63
N TYR A 888 34.47 95.08 25.64
CA TYR A 888 34.55 94.42 24.33
C TYR A 888 34.97 95.41 23.22
N THR A 889 35.85 94.97 22.31
CA THR A 889 36.28 95.79 21.17
C THR A 889 35.22 95.77 20.07
N SER A 890 34.77 96.94 19.62
CA SER A 890 33.81 97.10 18.51
C SER A 890 34.34 96.52 17.17
N ALA A 891 33.44 96.21 16.23
CA ALA A 891 33.79 95.71 14.91
C ALA A 891 33.13 96.52 13.78
N LEU A 892 33.90 96.87 12.75
CA LEU A 892 33.45 97.68 11.61
C LEU A 892 33.15 96.78 10.40
N SER A 893 32.02 97.01 9.72
CA SER A 893 31.67 96.31 8.48
C SER A 893 32.59 96.69 7.31
N ALA A 894 32.52 95.92 6.22
CA ALA A 894 32.91 96.42 4.90
C ALA A 894 31.98 97.57 4.46
N PRO A 895 32.42 98.51 3.61
CA PRO A 895 31.56 99.56 3.08
C PRO A 895 30.55 99.03 2.05
N THR A 896 29.46 99.76 1.83
CA THR A 896 28.57 99.56 0.69
C THR A 896 29.25 99.90 -0.63
N ALA A 897 28.62 99.56 -1.76
CA ALA A 897 28.96 100.18 -3.05
C ALA A 897 28.78 101.72 -2.98
N GLN A 898 29.49 102.44 -3.85
CA GLN A 898 29.35 103.88 -4.01
C GLN A 898 27.97 104.25 -4.58
N PHE A 899 27.36 105.30 -4.02
CA PHE A 899 26.10 105.85 -4.52
C PHE A 899 26.11 107.39 -4.46
N LYS A 900 25.20 108.02 -5.22
CA LYS A 900 24.98 109.48 -5.23
C LYS A 900 23.52 109.77 -4.92
N ILE A 901 23.27 110.87 -4.22
CA ILE A 901 21.91 111.40 -4.07
C ILE A 901 21.64 112.33 -5.25
N SER A 902 20.52 112.12 -5.94
CA SER A 902 20.07 113.00 -7.02
C SER A 902 19.56 114.33 -6.45
N PRO A 903 19.78 115.48 -7.11
CA PRO A 903 19.16 116.74 -6.69
C PRO A 903 17.63 116.62 -6.76
N ALA A 904 16.93 117.37 -5.89
CA ALA A 904 15.47 117.42 -5.93
C ALA A 904 15.00 117.77 -7.37
N PRO A 905 13.90 117.16 -7.86
CA PRO A 905 13.35 117.51 -9.16
C PRO A 905 13.13 119.03 -9.24
N VAL A 906 13.74 119.69 -10.22
CA VAL A 906 13.44 121.09 -10.50
C VAL A 906 12.03 121.12 -11.07
N GLU A 907 11.10 121.70 -10.31
CA GLU A 907 9.77 122.02 -10.80
C GLU A 907 9.93 122.88 -12.07
N PRO A 908 9.34 122.51 -13.23
CA PRO A 908 9.33 123.40 -14.38
C PRO A 908 8.66 124.70 -13.96
N ALA A 909 9.36 125.82 -14.14
CA ALA A 909 8.87 127.14 -13.79
C ALA A 909 7.44 127.36 -14.28
N GLU A 910 6.56 127.75 -13.36
CA GLU A 910 5.21 128.23 -13.62
C GLU A 910 5.23 129.27 -14.75
N THR A 911 4.55 128.98 -15.84
CA THR A 911 3.77 130.01 -16.52
C THR A 911 2.44 130.11 -15.79
N GLU A 912 2.05 131.33 -15.40
CA GLU A 912 0.67 131.66 -15.03
C GLU A 912 -0.31 130.90 -15.94
N THR A 913 -1.34 130.23 -15.40
CA THR A 913 -2.66 130.83 -15.26
C THR A 913 -3.63 129.91 -14.50
N ASN A 914 -4.27 130.48 -13.47
CA ASN A 914 -5.62 130.24 -12.93
C ASN A 914 -6.12 128.81 -12.59
N GLY A 915 -6.39 128.62 -11.30
CA GLY A 915 -7.78 128.50 -10.85
C GLY A 915 -8.25 127.16 -10.28
N GLY A 916 -8.28 127.09 -8.94
CA GLY A 916 -9.51 126.76 -8.23
C GLY A 916 -9.85 125.29 -7.94
N ALA A 917 -9.55 124.92 -6.70
CA ALA A 917 -10.55 124.50 -5.69
C ALA A 917 -10.92 123.00 -5.54
N THR A 918 -10.96 122.63 -4.24
CA THR A 918 -11.85 121.66 -3.55
C THR A 918 -11.63 120.18 -3.89
N SER A 919 -11.11 119.31 -3.00
CA SER A 919 -11.64 118.85 -1.70
C SER A 919 -13.06 118.25 -1.82
N PRO A 920 -13.51 117.26 -1.02
CA PRO A 920 -12.88 116.13 -0.29
C PRO A 920 -13.71 114.82 -0.49
N ASP A 921 -13.61 113.87 0.46
CA ASP A 921 -14.58 112.82 0.85
C ASP A 921 -14.78 111.62 -0.12
N ASN A 922 -14.48 110.37 0.24
CA ASN A 922 -14.82 109.56 1.42
C ASN A 922 -16.32 109.26 1.57
N VAL A 923 -16.76 108.16 0.93
CA VAL A 923 -17.63 107.10 1.49
C VAL A 923 -17.08 105.76 1.02
#